data_AF-A0A933M714-F1
#
_entry.id   AF-A0A933M714-F1
#
_cell.length_a   1.000
_cell.length_b   1.000
_cell.length_c   1.000
_cell.angle_alpha   90.00
_cell.angle_beta   90.00
_cell.angle_gamma   90.00
#
_symmetry.space_group_name_H-M   'P 1'
#
loop_
_entity.id
_entity.type
_entity.pdbx_description
1 polymer ?
#
loop_
_entity_poly.entity_id
_entity_poly.type
_entity_poly.pdbx_seq_one_letter_code
_entity_poly.pdbx_strand_id
1 'polypeptide(L)'
;MFHRFFFSIRWLGVIPAFVLLAISTTSLLAQSGVERFYYYQGARIPLNVNPRLVAVRFDPTLSTNAQRNLVESAGDVENFDESVQVPAGGLVWMPLRAGRNPLTAAARLNGQTGVQFASPVYDVGSMQFAETDEFLARFKADMSADEIAAFNASHGATVATPLAHSDRVLVLKPTTRNAQTARELANAYVEAGVVDFAEPNFVLRETQPRDVAPLQVQLTPLVPNDSSFGLEWGMQNTRQFQGAVAGADINATNAWGVTQGASSIKIAVIDEGVDGTHSELIGKVLSGYNALTGTSNTTPKSGDYHGTAVAGVAAANSNNSAGIAGVCWFCQILPVKVAERDAQGNWTTTTAALAAGIDWAWQNGADVLNNSWTMASPSDTVQLAIINARFSGRGGKGSTVIFSTGNSNASSVAYPASLNTYVIAVGASNWCDQRKTPTNNQCNNNNASWGSNYGSALDLVAPGEAIYTTCNVGQCSGSSYIYLSGTSLAAPFISGTVGLLYSLNPNLTPDKVQQVLQNGAKDTGAVGKDNETGYGRLDAYQAIAQLYNLNLSVSDSRTLVQPGDTLAYTISYANTGTTAMGTTAINVTVPTNTTYVSSTPAFSPQGGGIYKLNLGTLAGNTTGTATFRVQAQPSAAGQKIIFNASIGGAFPEANTSDNAASDTTFGIRTQHFVPFIFYGNAP
;
A
#
# COMPACT_ATOMS: atom_id res chain seq x y z
N MET A 1 70.32 -30.59 37.62
CA MET A 1 69.61 -29.40 38.12
C MET A 1 68.09 -29.65 38.08
N PHE A 2 67.32 -28.86 38.82
CA PHE A 2 65.84 -28.81 38.93
C PHE A 2 65.02 -29.47 37.79
N HIS A 3 64.25 -30.54 38.06
CA HIS A 3 62.84 -30.60 38.50
C HIS A 3 61.84 -30.72 37.32
N ARG A 4 60.77 -31.54 37.32
CA ARG A 4 60.35 -32.70 38.16
C ARG A 4 59.19 -33.44 37.43
N PHE A 5 59.20 -34.79 37.39
CA PHE A 5 58.06 -35.75 37.35
C PHE A 5 56.94 -35.58 36.29
N PHE A 6 56.75 -36.51 35.34
CA PHE A 6 55.93 -37.76 35.41
C PHE A 6 54.39 -37.52 35.45
N PHE A 7 53.50 -38.34 34.85
CA PHE A 7 53.61 -39.75 34.38
C PHE A 7 52.79 -40.06 33.08
N SER A 8 52.51 -41.34 32.83
CA SER A 8 51.70 -41.97 31.74
C SER A 8 50.29 -42.35 32.30
N ILE A 9 49.21 -42.78 31.60
CA ILE A 9 48.89 -43.94 30.70
C ILE A 9 47.49 -43.66 30.06
N ARG A 10 47.04 -44.02 28.82
CA ARG A 10 47.47 -44.80 27.62
C ARG A 10 46.70 -46.13 27.34
N TRP A 11 46.26 -46.33 26.08
CA TRP A 11 45.51 -47.49 25.46
C TRP A 11 43.98 -47.56 25.72
N LEU A 12 43.14 -48.29 24.94
CA LEU A 12 42.97 -48.46 23.46
C LEU A 12 41.69 -49.30 23.12
N GLY A 13 40.83 -48.86 22.18
CA GLY A 13 40.14 -49.76 21.21
C GLY A 13 38.65 -50.18 21.35
N VAL A 14 38.01 -50.28 20.16
CA VAL A 14 37.00 -51.29 19.70
C VAL A 14 35.49 -51.13 20.09
N ILE A 15 34.64 -51.58 19.14
CA ILE A 15 33.15 -51.46 18.98
C ILE A 15 32.52 -52.87 19.20
N PRO A 16 31.36 -53.07 19.89
CA PRO A 16 30.04 -53.19 19.22
C PRO A 16 28.76 -52.81 20.05
N ALA A 17 27.57 -53.11 19.52
CA ALA A 17 26.26 -52.52 19.83
C ALA A 17 25.23 -53.42 20.58
N PHE A 18 23.95 -52.97 20.62
CA PHE A 18 22.70 -53.59 21.17
C PHE A 18 22.46 -53.51 22.71
N VAL A 19 21.23 -53.48 23.28
CA VAL A 19 19.88 -52.88 22.96
C VAL A 19 18.88 -53.22 24.13
N LEU A 20 17.65 -52.65 24.16
CA LEU A 20 16.51 -52.87 25.12
C LEU A 20 16.60 -52.16 26.50
N LEU A 21 15.51 -51.77 27.21
CA LEU A 21 14.11 -51.38 26.89
C LEU A 21 13.43 -50.72 28.15
N ALA A 22 12.23 -50.14 27.95
CA ALA A 22 11.18 -49.67 28.89
C ALA A 22 11.08 -48.13 29.06
N ILE A 23 10.01 -47.40 28.67
CA ILE A 23 8.53 -47.52 28.83
C ILE A 23 8.07 -47.00 30.22
N SER A 24 7.15 -46.02 30.36
CA SER A 24 6.56 -45.06 29.39
C SER A 24 5.78 -43.93 30.11
N THR A 25 5.62 -42.77 29.48
CA THR A 25 4.47 -41.84 29.70
C THR A 25 4.21 -41.02 28.43
N THR A 26 3.33 -41.51 27.55
CA THR A 26 2.94 -40.84 26.31
C THR A 26 1.69 -39.98 26.51
N SER A 27 1.82 -38.65 26.45
CA SER A 27 0.69 -37.71 26.35
C SER A 27 1.12 -36.41 25.66
N LEU A 28 0.42 -36.06 24.59
CA LEU A 28 0.45 -34.76 23.88
C LEU A 28 1.77 -34.23 23.25
N LEU A 29 2.76 -35.07 22.96
CA LEU A 29 3.87 -34.74 22.02
C LEU A 29 4.08 -35.82 20.95
N ALA A 30 3.09 -36.02 20.07
CA ALA A 30 3.18 -37.01 18.98
C ALA A 30 2.21 -36.76 17.80
N GLN A 31 2.30 -35.62 17.11
CA GLN A 31 1.86 -35.49 15.71
C GLN A 31 2.87 -34.65 14.93
N SER A 32 3.85 -35.35 14.33
CA SER A 32 4.83 -34.93 13.30
C SER A 32 5.08 -33.41 13.08
N GLY A 33 6.29 -32.87 13.25
CA GLY A 33 7.57 -33.52 13.55
C GLY A 33 8.78 -32.94 12.80
N VAL A 34 8.58 -31.97 11.91
CA VAL A 34 9.64 -31.17 11.27
C VAL A 34 9.17 -29.72 11.23
N GLU A 35 10.00 -28.80 11.70
CA GLU A 35 9.78 -27.36 11.52
C GLU A 35 9.93 -27.02 10.04
N ARG A 36 8.85 -26.57 9.38
CA ARG A 36 8.91 -26.13 7.98
C ARG A 36 9.38 -24.68 7.96
N PHE A 37 10.45 -24.41 7.22
CA PHE A 37 11.01 -23.07 7.05
C PHE A 37 11.53 -22.87 5.63
N TYR A 38 11.76 -21.62 5.26
CA TYR A 38 12.65 -21.23 4.15
C TYR A 38 13.74 -20.27 4.63
N TYR A 39 14.77 -20.00 3.83
CA TYR A 39 15.77 -18.99 4.17
C TYR A 39 15.44 -17.62 3.56
N TYR A 40 15.59 -16.56 4.36
CA TYR A 40 15.59 -15.17 3.91
C TYR A 40 16.78 -14.44 4.54
N GLN A 41 17.64 -13.82 3.73
CA GLN A 41 18.88 -13.15 4.18
C GLN A 41 19.76 -14.02 5.12
N GLY A 42 19.75 -15.35 4.94
CA GLY A 42 20.47 -16.31 5.79
C GLY A 42 19.77 -16.68 7.11
N ALA A 43 18.68 -16.01 7.50
CA ALA A 43 17.84 -16.40 8.62
C ALA A 43 16.80 -17.46 8.19
N ARG A 44 16.44 -18.37 9.09
CA ARG A 44 15.34 -19.33 8.88
C ARG A 44 14.00 -18.66 9.22
N ILE A 45 13.09 -18.61 8.26
CA ILE A 45 11.73 -18.08 8.42
C ILE A 45 10.75 -19.24 8.57
N PRO A 46 10.11 -19.43 9.74
CA PRO A 46 9.18 -20.53 9.97
C PRO A 46 7.87 -20.33 9.18
N LEU A 47 7.33 -21.44 8.68
CA LEU A 47 6.11 -21.50 7.87
C LEU A 47 5.00 -22.20 8.67
N ASN A 48 4.13 -21.40 9.28
CA ASN A 48 3.01 -21.88 10.10
C ASN A 48 1.92 -22.48 9.20
N VAL A 49 1.75 -23.80 9.23
CA VAL A 49 0.77 -24.52 8.40
C VAL A 49 -0.66 -24.11 8.78
N ASN A 50 -1.42 -23.60 7.81
CA ASN A 50 -2.84 -23.30 7.97
C ASN A 50 -3.61 -24.62 8.19
N PRO A 51 -4.34 -24.78 9.30
CA PRO A 51 -4.96 -26.06 9.67
C PRO A 51 -6.22 -26.43 8.86
N ARG A 52 -6.62 -25.61 7.88
CA ARG A 52 -7.92 -25.71 7.17
C ARG A 52 -7.82 -25.71 5.65
N LEU A 53 -6.65 -25.49 5.05
CA LEU A 53 -6.53 -25.27 3.60
C LEU A 53 -5.43 -26.11 2.95
N VAL A 54 -5.71 -26.54 1.73
CA VAL A 54 -4.77 -27.17 0.80
C VAL A 54 -4.89 -26.51 -0.57
N ALA A 55 -3.76 -26.26 -1.24
CA ALA A 55 -3.72 -25.72 -2.59
C ALA A 55 -3.31 -26.81 -3.57
N VAL A 56 -4.01 -26.95 -4.70
CA VAL A 56 -3.81 -28.04 -5.68
C VAL A 56 -3.86 -27.50 -7.09
N ARG A 57 -2.91 -27.91 -7.92
CA ARG A 57 -2.89 -27.70 -9.37
C ARG A 57 -3.21 -29.04 -10.04
N PHE A 58 -4.32 -29.06 -10.76
CA PHE A 58 -4.78 -30.22 -11.51
C PHE A 58 -4.08 -30.32 -12.88
N ASP A 59 -4.19 -31.47 -13.53
CA ASP A 59 -3.87 -31.56 -14.95
C ASP A 59 -4.87 -30.69 -15.76
N PRO A 60 -4.40 -29.79 -16.64
CA PRO A 60 -5.25 -28.84 -17.37
C PRO A 60 -6.20 -29.51 -18.37
N THR A 61 -6.08 -30.82 -18.61
CA THR A 61 -7.03 -31.60 -19.40
C THR A 61 -8.25 -32.09 -18.59
N LEU A 62 -8.24 -32.00 -17.26
CA LEU A 62 -9.38 -32.37 -16.42
C LEU A 62 -10.46 -31.29 -16.41
N SER A 63 -11.70 -31.69 -16.70
CA SER A 63 -12.87 -30.85 -16.47
C SER A 63 -13.17 -30.65 -14.98
N THR A 64 -13.84 -29.54 -14.64
CA THR A 64 -14.37 -29.22 -13.30
C THR A 64 -14.98 -30.40 -12.56
N ASN A 65 -15.80 -31.21 -13.24
CA ASN A 65 -16.44 -32.39 -12.63
C ASN A 65 -15.45 -33.52 -12.31
N ALA A 66 -14.39 -33.68 -13.12
CA ALA A 66 -13.34 -34.65 -12.83
C ALA A 66 -12.44 -34.18 -11.66
N GLN A 67 -12.09 -32.89 -11.61
CA GLN A 67 -11.35 -32.29 -10.49
C GLN A 67 -12.13 -32.42 -9.17
N ARG A 68 -13.43 -32.10 -9.20
CA ARG A 68 -14.39 -32.32 -8.10
C ARG A 68 -14.35 -33.77 -7.59
N ASN A 69 -14.63 -34.72 -8.47
CA ASN A 69 -14.69 -36.14 -8.12
C ASN A 69 -13.37 -36.66 -7.53
N LEU A 70 -12.23 -36.18 -8.03
CA LEU A 70 -10.90 -36.54 -7.52
C LEU A 70 -10.74 -36.11 -6.05
N VAL A 71 -10.99 -34.85 -5.71
CA VAL A 71 -10.76 -34.37 -4.33
C VAL A 71 -11.83 -34.83 -3.33
N GLU A 72 -13.08 -34.98 -3.78
CA GLU A 72 -14.16 -35.50 -2.95
C GLU A 72 -13.97 -36.99 -2.63
N SER A 73 -13.45 -37.78 -3.58
CA SER A 73 -13.09 -39.21 -3.35
C SER A 73 -11.79 -39.41 -2.56
N ALA A 74 -10.82 -38.49 -2.67
CA ALA A 74 -9.65 -38.47 -1.77
C ALA A 74 -10.03 -38.24 -0.29
N GLY A 75 -11.22 -37.65 -0.04
CA GLY A 75 -11.87 -37.61 1.28
C GLY A 75 -11.31 -36.58 2.26
N ASP A 76 -10.37 -35.73 1.84
CA ASP A 76 -9.82 -34.65 2.67
C ASP A 76 -10.57 -33.32 2.51
N VAL A 77 -11.08 -33.01 1.31
CA VAL A 77 -11.68 -31.71 0.98
C VAL A 77 -13.15 -31.66 1.40
N GLU A 78 -13.57 -30.57 2.02
CA GLU A 78 -14.94 -30.36 2.52
C GLU A 78 -15.91 -30.10 1.36
N ASN A 79 -15.64 -29.08 0.55
CA ASN A 79 -16.35 -28.76 -0.68
C ASN A 79 -15.34 -28.35 -1.76
N PHE A 80 -15.49 -28.85 -2.99
CA PHE A 80 -14.74 -28.33 -4.14
C PHE A 80 -15.44 -27.09 -4.72
N ASP A 81 -14.71 -25.99 -4.83
CA ASP A 81 -15.14 -24.74 -5.45
C ASP A 81 -14.00 -24.15 -6.27
N GLU A 82 -14.28 -23.80 -7.53
CA GLU A 82 -13.34 -23.19 -8.47
C GLU A 82 -13.29 -21.66 -8.35
N SER A 83 -14.18 -21.04 -7.56
CA SER A 83 -14.17 -19.59 -7.30
C SER A 83 -12.87 -19.11 -6.63
N VAL A 84 -12.10 -20.03 -6.03
CA VAL A 84 -10.80 -19.77 -5.40
C VAL A 84 -9.63 -20.34 -6.23
N GLN A 85 -9.72 -20.21 -7.56
CA GLN A 85 -8.56 -20.29 -8.45
C GLN A 85 -7.69 -19.04 -8.29
N VAL A 86 -6.37 -19.23 -8.10
CA VAL A 86 -5.40 -18.15 -8.25
C VAL A 86 -4.80 -18.21 -9.66
N PRO A 87 -4.99 -17.18 -10.52
CA PRO A 87 -4.52 -17.23 -11.91
C PRO A 87 -3.00 -17.37 -12.04
N ALA A 88 -2.24 -16.80 -11.10
CA ALA A 88 -0.80 -17.03 -10.99
C ALA A 88 -0.53 -18.41 -10.36
N GLY A 89 0.24 -19.26 -11.04
CA GLY A 89 0.64 -20.59 -10.57
C GLY A 89 -0.39 -21.70 -10.76
N GLY A 90 -1.65 -21.39 -11.12
CA GLY A 90 -2.67 -22.40 -11.48
C GLY A 90 -3.13 -23.28 -10.31
N LEU A 91 -3.14 -22.73 -9.09
CA LEU A 91 -3.58 -23.43 -7.88
C LEU A 91 -5.05 -23.12 -7.56
N VAL A 92 -5.85 -24.17 -7.34
CA VAL A 92 -7.17 -24.12 -6.70
C VAL A 92 -6.99 -24.30 -5.20
N TRP A 93 -7.58 -23.41 -4.40
CA TRP A 93 -7.45 -23.41 -2.95
C TRP A 93 -8.71 -23.97 -2.28
N MET A 94 -8.58 -25.05 -1.51
CA MET A 94 -9.72 -25.84 -1.04
C MET A 94 -9.78 -25.99 0.49
N PRO A 95 -10.98 -25.91 1.09
CA PRO A 95 -11.20 -26.20 2.50
C PRO A 95 -11.03 -27.69 2.80
N LEU A 96 -10.31 -28.00 3.87
CA LEU A 96 -10.15 -29.33 4.43
C LEU A 96 -11.26 -29.62 5.44
N ARG A 97 -11.78 -30.86 5.42
CA ARG A 97 -12.74 -31.33 6.43
C ARG A 97 -12.16 -31.19 7.84
N ALA A 98 -13.04 -30.96 8.82
CA ALA A 98 -12.64 -30.85 10.22
C ALA A 98 -11.81 -32.06 10.68
N GLY A 99 -10.65 -31.80 11.30
CA GLY A 99 -9.77 -32.84 11.82
C GLY A 99 -8.84 -33.52 10.81
N ARG A 100 -8.79 -33.09 9.54
CA ARG A 100 -7.75 -33.53 8.59
C ARG A 100 -6.44 -32.78 8.83
N ASN A 101 -5.30 -33.44 8.61
CA ASN A 101 -3.98 -32.80 8.67
C ASN A 101 -3.60 -32.27 7.27
N PRO A 102 -3.26 -30.98 7.09
CA PRO A 102 -2.95 -30.40 5.78
C PRO A 102 -1.74 -31.03 5.08
N LEU A 103 -0.70 -31.42 5.83
CA LEU A 103 0.48 -32.09 5.26
C LEU A 103 0.11 -33.47 4.70
N THR A 104 -0.67 -34.24 5.46
CA THR A 104 -1.15 -35.57 5.05
C THR A 104 -2.18 -35.51 3.93
N ALA A 105 -2.96 -34.42 3.83
CA ALA A 105 -3.88 -34.17 2.73
C ALA A 105 -3.11 -33.82 1.44
N ALA A 106 -2.20 -32.85 1.49
CA ALA A 106 -1.34 -32.49 0.36
C ALA A 106 -0.53 -33.71 -0.14
N ALA A 107 0.04 -34.50 0.77
CA ALA A 107 0.77 -35.73 0.42
C ALA A 107 -0.10 -36.77 -0.30
N ARG A 108 -1.37 -36.95 0.09
CA ARG A 108 -2.28 -37.88 -0.59
C ARG A 108 -2.75 -37.34 -1.94
N LEU A 109 -2.98 -36.04 -2.05
CA LEU A 109 -3.39 -35.36 -3.27
C LEU A 109 -2.30 -35.41 -4.35
N ASN A 110 -1.02 -35.20 -3.98
CA ASN A 110 0.13 -35.44 -4.86
C ASN A 110 0.23 -36.91 -5.36
N GLY A 111 -0.43 -37.86 -4.68
CA GLY A 111 -0.49 -39.26 -5.10
C GLY A 111 -1.66 -39.61 -6.02
N GLN A 112 -2.49 -38.65 -6.44
CA GLN A 112 -3.66 -38.90 -7.31
C GLN A 112 -3.35 -38.64 -8.78
N THR A 113 -3.69 -39.60 -9.65
CA THR A 113 -3.67 -39.40 -11.10
C THR A 113 -4.57 -38.22 -11.49
N GLY A 114 -3.98 -37.17 -12.06
CA GLY A 114 -4.69 -35.94 -12.42
C GLY A 114 -4.43 -34.74 -11.50
N VAL A 115 -3.64 -34.90 -10.43
CA VAL A 115 -2.99 -33.80 -9.71
C VAL A 115 -1.57 -33.66 -10.23
N GLN A 116 -1.16 -32.44 -10.60
CA GLN A 116 0.23 -32.14 -10.94
C GLN A 116 1.04 -31.80 -9.69
N PHE A 117 0.44 -31.07 -8.75
CA PHE A 117 1.07 -30.66 -7.50
C PHE A 117 0.04 -30.27 -6.44
N ALA A 118 0.34 -30.55 -5.17
CA ALA A 118 -0.43 -30.10 -4.02
C ALA A 118 0.48 -29.61 -2.87
N SER A 119 0.14 -28.46 -2.29
CA SER A 119 0.83 -27.86 -1.14
C SER A 119 -0.12 -27.72 0.05
N PRO A 120 0.34 -27.89 1.31
CA PRO A 120 -0.32 -27.24 2.43
C PRO A 120 -0.34 -25.72 2.20
N VAL A 121 -1.33 -25.03 2.77
CA VAL A 121 -1.30 -23.57 2.90
C VAL A 121 -0.58 -23.19 4.19
N TYR A 122 0.01 -22.00 4.25
CA TYR A 122 0.61 -21.39 5.43
C TYR A 122 -0.04 -20.04 5.74
N ASP A 123 -0.19 -19.70 7.02
CA ASP A 123 -0.64 -18.38 7.47
C ASP A 123 0.58 -17.53 7.91
N VAL A 124 0.73 -16.35 7.33
CA VAL A 124 1.82 -15.40 7.58
C VAL A 124 1.21 -14.00 7.74
N GLY A 125 0.80 -13.66 8.97
CA GLY A 125 0.03 -12.44 9.23
C GLY A 125 -1.37 -12.50 8.61
N SER A 126 -1.75 -11.47 7.85
CA SER A 126 -3.00 -11.43 7.05
C SER A 126 -2.91 -12.21 5.72
N MET A 127 -1.71 -12.63 5.32
CA MET A 127 -1.44 -13.28 4.05
C MET A 127 -1.39 -14.80 4.21
N GLN A 128 -1.94 -15.51 3.22
CA GLN A 128 -1.71 -16.93 3.04
C GLN A 128 -0.73 -17.21 1.90
N PHE A 129 0.07 -18.25 2.10
CA PHE A 129 1.12 -18.70 1.18
C PHE A 129 0.88 -20.17 0.80
N ALA A 130 1.13 -20.55 -0.45
CA ALA A 130 1.24 -21.95 -0.88
C ALA A 130 2.53 -22.13 -1.68
N GLU A 131 3.27 -23.24 -1.45
CA GLU A 131 4.38 -23.63 -2.34
C GLU A 131 3.84 -23.89 -3.75
N THR A 132 4.68 -23.70 -4.78
CA THR A 132 4.51 -24.32 -6.10
C THR A 132 5.51 -25.47 -6.28
N ASP A 133 5.62 -26.03 -7.48
CA ASP A 133 6.73 -26.94 -7.83
C ASP A 133 8.04 -26.18 -8.16
N GLU A 134 8.06 -24.85 -8.03
CA GLU A 134 9.18 -24.00 -8.43
C GLU A 134 9.85 -23.30 -7.24
N PHE A 135 11.10 -22.90 -7.44
CA PHE A 135 11.86 -22.05 -6.54
C PHE A 135 12.74 -21.08 -7.32
N LEU A 136 13.03 -19.92 -6.74
CA LEU A 136 13.91 -18.91 -7.32
C LEU A 136 15.31 -19.07 -6.74
N ALA A 137 16.34 -18.87 -7.56
CA ALA A 137 17.74 -18.86 -7.12
C ALA A 137 18.55 -17.81 -7.88
N ARG A 138 19.36 -17.02 -7.16
CA ARG A 138 20.41 -16.17 -7.76
C ARG A 138 21.78 -16.71 -7.39
N PHE A 139 22.46 -17.30 -8.36
CA PHE A 139 23.82 -17.81 -8.17
C PHE A 139 24.84 -16.68 -8.04
N LYS A 140 25.84 -16.89 -7.18
CA LYS A 140 26.93 -15.92 -6.94
C LYS A 140 27.60 -15.49 -8.23
N ALA A 141 28.09 -14.26 -8.25
CA ALA A 141 28.61 -13.59 -9.46
C ALA A 141 29.80 -14.29 -10.12
N ASP A 142 30.59 -15.03 -9.35
CA ASP A 142 31.80 -15.76 -9.76
C ASP A 142 31.51 -17.12 -10.42
N MET A 143 30.35 -17.73 -10.19
CA MET A 143 29.98 -18.98 -10.84
C MET A 143 29.73 -18.82 -12.35
N SER A 144 30.26 -19.76 -13.13
CA SER A 144 30.00 -19.89 -14.57
C SER A 144 28.68 -20.63 -14.87
N ALA A 145 28.20 -20.52 -16.11
CA ALA A 145 27.00 -21.21 -16.56
C ALA A 145 27.11 -22.75 -16.48
N ASP A 146 28.30 -23.31 -16.75
CA ASP A 146 28.54 -24.76 -16.69
C ASP A 146 28.55 -25.28 -15.24
N GLU A 147 29.10 -24.51 -14.29
CA GLU A 147 29.05 -24.84 -12.86
C GLU A 147 27.62 -24.77 -12.32
N ILE A 148 26.84 -23.77 -12.74
CA ILE A 148 25.42 -23.64 -12.41
C ILE A 148 24.63 -24.83 -12.98
N ALA A 149 24.89 -25.22 -14.24
CA ALA A 149 24.24 -26.38 -14.87
C ALA A 149 24.60 -27.70 -14.16
N ALA A 150 25.88 -27.89 -13.80
CA ALA A 150 26.34 -29.06 -13.07
C ALA A 150 25.75 -29.13 -11.65
N PHE A 151 25.69 -28.01 -10.94
CA PHE A 151 25.09 -27.92 -9.60
C PHE A 151 23.58 -28.18 -9.62
N ASN A 152 22.86 -27.63 -10.61
CA ASN A 152 21.44 -27.91 -10.80
C ASN A 152 21.21 -29.42 -11.03
N ALA A 153 22.01 -30.02 -11.92
CA ALA A 153 21.94 -31.45 -12.22
C ALA A 153 22.26 -32.34 -11.00
N SER A 154 23.28 -31.99 -10.19
CA SER A 154 23.65 -32.78 -9.01
C SER A 154 22.60 -32.76 -7.90
N HIS A 155 21.82 -31.68 -7.81
CA HIS A 155 20.68 -31.55 -6.89
C HIS A 155 19.34 -31.97 -7.51
N GLY A 156 19.37 -32.53 -8.74
CA GLY A 156 18.19 -33.01 -9.43
C GLY A 156 17.15 -31.92 -9.71
N ALA A 157 17.60 -30.71 -10.06
CA ALA A 157 16.75 -29.61 -10.49
C ALA A 157 16.97 -29.24 -11.97
N THR A 158 15.98 -28.61 -12.59
CA THR A 158 16.07 -28.05 -13.95
C THR A 158 15.56 -26.61 -13.98
N VAL A 159 16.06 -25.83 -14.95
CA VAL A 159 15.56 -24.48 -15.22
C VAL A 159 14.17 -24.57 -15.84
N ALA A 160 13.18 -23.92 -15.23
CA ALA A 160 11.85 -23.72 -15.80
C ALA A 160 11.85 -22.49 -16.72
N THR A 161 12.39 -21.36 -16.25
CA THR A 161 12.61 -20.14 -17.04
C THR A 161 13.68 -19.26 -16.36
N PRO A 162 14.45 -18.44 -17.10
CA PRO A 162 15.05 -17.23 -16.53
C PRO A 162 13.96 -16.30 -16.01
N LEU A 163 14.21 -15.57 -14.92
CA LEU A 163 13.27 -14.55 -14.45
C LEU A 163 13.43 -13.27 -15.29
N ALA A 164 12.35 -12.82 -15.92
CA ALA A 164 12.38 -11.64 -16.78
C ALA A 164 12.83 -10.38 -16.02
N HIS A 165 13.61 -9.53 -16.69
CA HIS A 165 14.13 -8.25 -16.18
C HIS A 165 14.97 -8.34 -14.88
N SER A 166 15.41 -9.55 -14.47
CA SER A 166 16.18 -9.77 -13.25
C SER A 166 17.56 -10.36 -13.56
N ASP A 167 18.63 -9.75 -13.03
CA ASP A 167 19.99 -10.22 -13.30
C ASP A 167 20.32 -11.52 -12.54
N ARG A 168 20.80 -12.52 -13.28
CA ARG A 168 21.22 -13.87 -12.81
C ARG A 168 20.19 -14.66 -11.97
N VAL A 169 18.91 -14.28 -11.94
CA VAL A 169 17.85 -15.03 -11.23
C VAL A 169 17.22 -16.08 -12.15
N LEU A 170 17.21 -17.34 -11.72
CA LEU A 170 16.57 -18.46 -12.41
C LEU A 170 15.35 -18.95 -11.62
N VAL A 171 14.28 -19.27 -12.32
CA VAL A 171 13.18 -20.09 -11.81
C VAL A 171 13.53 -21.55 -12.10
N LEU A 172 13.70 -22.33 -11.04
CA LEU A 172 14.13 -23.72 -11.04
C LEU A 172 13.01 -24.62 -10.49
N LYS A 173 13.02 -25.91 -10.84
CA LYS A 173 12.10 -26.90 -10.27
C LYS A 173 12.73 -28.28 -10.10
N PRO A 174 12.21 -29.15 -9.21
CA PRO A 174 12.65 -30.52 -9.10
C PRO A 174 12.46 -31.29 -10.42
N THR A 175 13.43 -32.14 -10.74
CA THR A 175 13.23 -33.20 -11.74
C THR A 175 12.32 -34.29 -11.18
N THR A 176 11.64 -35.02 -12.06
CA THR A 176 10.68 -36.10 -11.74
C THR A 176 11.29 -37.36 -11.07
N ARG A 177 12.52 -37.24 -10.52
CA ARG A 177 13.19 -38.26 -9.71
C ARG A 177 13.53 -37.81 -8.28
N ASN A 178 13.33 -36.54 -7.92
CA ASN A 178 13.66 -36.07 -6.57
C ASN A 178 12.51 -36.34 -5.58
N ALA A 179 12.86 -36.63 -4.32
CA ALA A 179 11.94 -36.81 -3.19
C ALA A 179 11.75 -35.52 -2.36
N GLN A 180 12.46 -34.45 -2.68
CA GLN A 180 12.43 -33.15 -2.00
C GLN A 180 11.44 -32.16 -2.66
N THR A 181 10.77 -31.31 -1.88
CA THR A 181 9.96 -30.21 -2.43
C THR A 181 10.83 -29.06 -2.95
N ALA A 182 10.26 -28.14 -3.74
CA ALA A 182 10.99 -26.98 -4.26
C ALA A 182 11.57 -26.10 -3.13
N ARG A 183 10.87 -25.97 -2.00
CA ARG A 183 11.39 -25.32 -0.78
C ARG A 183 12.58 -26.04 -0.15
N GLU A 184 12.60 -27.37 -0.18
CA GLU A 184 13.73 -28.15 0.33
C GLU A 184 14.97 -28.04 -0.57
N LEU A 185 14.78 -27.90 -1.89
CA LEU A 185 15.84 -27.54 -2.82
C LEU A 185 16.33 -26.10 -2.62
N ALA A 186 15.43 -25.13 -2.47
CA ALA A 186 15.80 -23.75 -2.15
C ALA A 186 16.67 -23.67 -0.89
N ASN A 187 16.28 -24.39 0.17
CA ASN A 187 17.07 -24.47 1.40
C ASN A 187 18.43 -25.12 1.18
N ALA A 188 18.50 -26.24 0.43
CA ALA A 188 19.77 -26.90 0.11
C ALA A 188 20.73 -26.00 -0.70
N TYR A 189 20.21 -25.10 -1.54
CA TYR A 189 21.02 -24.18 -2.35
C TYR A 189 21.66 -23.09 -1.49
N VAL A 190 20.91 -22.56 -0.51
CA VAL A 190 21.44 -21.63 0.51
C VAL A 190 22.43 -22.35 1.42
N GLU A 191 22.12 -23.56 1.89
CA GLU A 191 23.01 -24.35 2.77
C GLU A 191 24.30 -24.81 2.07
N ALA A 192 24.29 -25.00 0.76
CA ALA A 192 25.49 -25.22 -0.06
C ALA A 192 26.34 -23.94 -0.25
N GLY A 193 25.79 -22.75 0.05
CA GLY A 193 26.52 -21.48 -0.03
C GLY A 193 26.91 -21.03 -1.45
N VAL A 194 26.25 -21.55 -2.49
CA VAL A 194 26.55 -21.22 -3.91
C VAL A 194 25.67 -20.09 -4.47
N VAL A 195 24.61 -19.73 -3.75
CA VAL A 195 23.69 -18.64 -4.11
C VAL A 195 23.90 -17.41 -3.24
N ASP A 196 23.48 -16.25 -3.74
CA ASP A 196 23.22 -15.07 -2.92
C ASP A 196 21.91 -15.25 -2.13
N PHE A 197 20.90 -15.85 -2.78
CA PHE A 197 19.65 -16.31 -2.18
C PHE A 197 19.03 -17.44 -3.03
N ALA A 198 18.28 -18.32 -2.36
CA ALA A 198 17.29 -19.16 -3.02
C ALA A 198 16.07 -19.34 -2.10
N GLU A 199 14.87 -19.24 -2.67
CA GLU A 199 13.60 -19.20 -1.94
C GLU A 199 12.46 -19.88 -2.73
N PRO A 200 11.42 -20.42 -2.07
CA PRO A 200 10.32 -21.09 -2.75
C PRO A 200 9.51 -20.10 -3.61
N ASN A 201 9.08 -20.50 -4.80
CA ASN A 201 8.12 -19.71 -5.56
C ASN A 201 6.74 -19.91 -4.92
N PHE A 202 6.25 -18.89 -4.21
CA PHE A 202 4.99 -18.92 -3.46
C PHE A 202 3.85 -18.28 -4.24
N VAL A 203 2.68 -18.94 -4.24
CA VAL A 203 1.41 -18.29 -4.57
C VAL A 203 0.86 -17.63 -3.31
N LEU A 204 0.54 -16.34 -3.42
CA LEU A 204 0.11 -15.48 -2.30
C LEU A 204 -1.37 -15.15 -2.40
N ARG A 205 -2.05 -15.09 -1.24
CA ARG A 205 -3.47 -14.75 -1.13
C ARG A 205 -3.72 -13.89 0.13
N GLU A 206 -4.19 -12.66 -0.04
CA GLU A 206 -4.63 -11.83 1.10
C GLU A 206 -5.95 -12.41 1.63
N THR A 207 -6.06 -12.65 2.95
CA THR A 207 -7.23 -13.31 3.56
C THR A 207 -8.35 -12.34 3.96
N GLN A 208 -8.10 -11.05 3.81
CA GLN A 208 -9.07 -9.98 3.92
C GLN A 208 -9.06 -9.26 2.57
N PRO A 209 -10.20 -9.05 1.90
CA PRO A 209 -10.33 -7.91 1.01
C PRO A 209 -9.98 -6.66 1.80
N ARG A 210 -9.32 -5.67 1.19
CA ARG A 210 -9.22 -4.33 1.79
C ARG A 210 -10.52 -3.56 1.62
N ASP A 211 -11.56 -4.07 2.27
CA ASP A 211 -12.54 -3.21 2.90
C ASP A 211 -11.78 -2.34 3.92
N VAL A 212 -11.28 -1.20 3.44
CA VAL A 212 -10.72 -0.14 4.28
C VAL A 212 -11.83 0.38 5.19
N ALA A 213 -11.98 -0.29 6.33
CA ALA A 213 -12.86 0.14 7.40
C ALA A 213 -12.55 1.61 7.72
N PRO A 214 -13.57 2.49 7.79
CA PRO A 214 -13.34 3.93 7.85
C PRO A 214 -12.51 4.28 9.09
N LEU A 215 -11.44 5.04 8.85
CA LEU A 215 -10.39 5.37 9.82
C LEU A 215 -10.98 5.81 11.17
N GLN A 216 -10.79 5.00 12.22
CA GLN A 216 -11.25 5.33 13.58
C GLN A 216 -10.25 6.21 14.36
N VAL A 217 -9.70 7.21 13.68
CA VAL A 217 -9.22 8.44 14.31
C VAL A 217 -10.23 9.53 13.95
N GLN A 218 -11.00 10.01 14.93
CA GLN A 218 -11.97 11.10 14.72
C GLN A 218 -11.26 12.45 14.54
N LEU A 219 -10.63 12.65 13.39
CA LEU A 219 -10.58 13.97 12.77
C LEU A 219 -12.02 14.30 12.36
N THR A 220 -12.54 15.42 12.84
CA THR A 220 -13.91 15.84 12.49
C THR A 220 -13.91 16.31 11.03
N PRO A 221 -14.85 15.86 10.18
CA PRO A 221 -14.94 16.33 8.80
C PRO A 221 -15.13 17.86 8.78
N LEU A 222 -14.22 18.57 8.13
CA LEU A 222 -14.27 20.02 8.02
C LEU A 222 -15.13 20.40 6.81
N VAL A 223 -16.38 20.79 7.07
CA VAL A 223 -17.28 21.39 6.09
C VAL A 223 -17.05 22.91 6.10
N PRO A 224 -16.69 23.54 4.97
CA PRO A 224 -16.53 25.00 4.91
C PRO A 224 -17.88 25.73 4.92
N ASN A 225 -17.86 27.01 5.30
CA ASN A 225 -19.06 27.85 5.38
C ASN A 225 -19.45 28.57 4.07
N ASP A 226 -18.88 28.17 2.93
CA ASP A 226 -19.03 28.85 1.63
C ASP A 226 -20.45 28.74 1.06
N SER A 227 -20.99 29.86 0.56
CA SER A 227 -22.43 30.01 0.32
C SER A 227 -23.02 29.10 -0.76
N SER A 228 -22.17 28.51 -1.61
CA SER A 228 -22.55 27.60 -2.69
C SER A 228 -21.88 26.23 -2.59
N PHE A 229 -21.19 25.91 -1.48
CA PHE A 229 -20.58 24.59 -1.25
C PHE A 229 -21.56 23.43 -1.41
N GLY A 230 -22.83 23.64 -1.05
CA GLY A 230 -23.90 22.66 -1.25
C GLY A 230 -24.11 22.21 -2.70
N LEU A 231 -23.64 22.97 -3.70
CA LEU A 231 -23.69 22.63 -5.12
C LEU A 231 -22.49 21.78 -5.60
N GLU A 232 -21.42 21.72 -4.81
CA GLU A 232 -20.14 21.10 -5.17
C GLU A 232 -20.13 19.60 -4.86
N TRP A 233 -20.95 18.83 -5.59
CA TRP A 233 -21.09 17.38 -5.40
C TRP A 233 -19.75 16.64 -5.42
N GLY A 234 -18.77 17.12 -6.20
CA GLY A 234 -17.42 16.53 -6.27
C GLY A 234 -16.60 16.68 -4.99
N MET A 235 -16.89 17.68 -4.16
CA MET A 235 -16.27 17.88 -2.84
C MET A 235 -17.00 17.11 -1.74
N GLN A 236 -18.34 17.11 -1.80
CA GLN A 236 -19.21 16.36 -0.88
C GLN A 236 -20.54 16.01 -1.58
N ASN A 237 -20.73 14.73 -1.91
CA ASN A 237 -21.92 14.23 -2.58
C ASN A 237 -22.99 13.89 -1.54
N THR A 238 -23.88 14.85 -1.30
CA THR A 238 -25.04 14.74 -0.40
C THR A 238 -26.31 14.28 -1.12
N ARG A 239 -26.16 13.79 -2.37
CA ARG A 239 -27.21 13.50 -3.35
C ARG A 239 -27.89 14.74 -3.93
N GLN A 240 -27.09 15.75 -4.30
CA GLN A 240 -27.53 16.95 -5.02
C GLN A 240 -28.29 16.62 -6.33
N PHE A 241 -27.93 15.52 -7.01
CA PHE A 241 -28.45 15.13 -8.31
C PHE A 241 -29.23 13.81 -8.27
N GLN A 242 -30.12 13.62 -9.25
CA GLN A 242 -30.94 12.42 -9.34
C GLN A 242 -30.07 11.16 -9.58
N GLY A 243 -30.33 10.11 -8.80
CA GLY A 243 -29.56 8.85 -8.85
C GLY A 243 -28.23 8.87 -8.12
N ALA A 244 -27.80 10.01 -7.57
CA ALA A 244 -26.50 10.16 -6.93
C ALA A 244 -26.27 9.23 -5.73
N VAL A 245 -25.05 8.70 -5.66
CA VAL A 245 -24.54 7.86 -4.58
C VAL A 245 -23.88 8.76 -3.54
N ALA A 246 -24.37 8.76 -2.30
CA ALA A 246 -23.76 9.57 -1.25
C ALA A 246 -22.34 9.07 -0.94
N GLY A 247 -21.36 9.98 -0.85
CA GLY A 247 -19.94 9.61 -0.76
C GLY A 247 -19.27 9.25 -2.11
N ALA A 248 -19.96 9.42 -3.24
CA ALA A 248 -19.33 9.43 -4.56
C ALA A 248 -18.78 10.83 -4.86
N ASP A 249 -17.72 11.19 -4.13
CA ASP A 249 -17.00 12.47 -4.15
C ASP A 249 -15.50 12.25 -3.82
N ILE A 250 -14.67 13.30 -3.85
CA ILE A 250 -13.23 13.15 -3.54
C ILE A 250 -12.92 13.08 -2.03
N ASN A 251 -13.92 12.90 -1.16
CA ASN A 251 -13.77 12.83 0.29
C ASN A 251 -13.12 14.09 0.91
N ALA A 252 -13.38 15.26 0.29
CA ALA A 252 -12.64 16.49 0.56
C ALA A 252 -12.77 16.96 2.02
N THR A 253 -13.96 16.85 2.62
CA THR A 253 -14.22 17.32 3.98
C THR A 253 -13.44 16.53 5.04
N ASN A 254 -13.14 15.25 4.81
CA ASN A 254 -12.23 14.49 5.68
C ASN A 254 -10.76 14.86 5.42
N ALA A 255 -10.35 15.07 4.16
CA ALA A 255 -9.01 15.57 3.82
C ALA A 255 -8.72 16.93 4.48
N TRP A 256 -9.71 17.84 4.49
CA TRP A 256 -9.66 19.14 5.15
C TRP A 256 -9.68 19.07 6.68
N GLY A 257 -10.07 17.93 7.27
CA GLY A 257 -9.83 17.62 8.69
C GLY A 257 -8.35 17.36 9.02
N VAL A 258 -7.50 17.16 8.00
CA VAL A 258 -6.06 16.91 8.11
C VAL A 258 -5.24 18.14 7.71
N THR A 259 -5.56 18.71 6.56
CA THR A 259 -4.89 19.91 6.01
C THR A 259 -5.78 20.62 5.00
N GLN A 260 -5.70 21.94 4.96
CA GLN A 260 -6.37 22.78 3.95
C GLN A 260 -5.34 23.34 2.92
N GLY A 261 -4.12 22.77 2.93
CA GLY A 261 -3.01 23.20 2.09
C GLY A 261 -2.11 24.26 2.74
N ALA A 262 -1.17 24.79 1.96
CA ALA A 262 -0.25 25.85 2.38
C ALA A 262 0.09 26.80 1.22
N SER A 263 0.21 28.09 1.51
CA SER A 263 0.54 29.15 0.54
C SER A 263 1.98 29.11 0.03
N SER A 264 2.81 28.21 0.56
CA SER A 264 4.10 27.84 -0.04
C SER A 264 3.96 26.99 -1.31
N ILE A 265 2.81 26.31 -1.51
CA ILE A 265 2.59 25.39 -2.62
C ILE A 265 1.94 26.12 -3.79
N LYS A 266 2.51 25.98 -4.99
CA LYS A 266 2.03 26.60 -6.23
C LYS A 266 1.45 25.56 -7.19
N ILE A 267 0.20 25.74 -7.58
CA ILE A 267 -0.46 25.00 -8.65
C ILE A 267 -0.45 25.87 -9.91
N ALA A 268 0.30 25.47 -10.93
CA ALA A 268 0.26 26.11 -12.23
C ALA A 268 -0.98 25.68 -13.02
N VAL A 269 -1.74 26.66 -13.50
CA VAL A 269 -2.89 26.44 -14.39
C VAL A 269 -2.44 26.84 -15.80
N ILE A 270 -2.11 25.83 -16.60
CA ILE A 270 -1.52 25.97 -17.93
C ILE A 270 -2.67 25.85 -18.94
N ASP A 271 -3.30 26.98 -19.25
CA ASP A 271 -4.63 27.03 -19.88
C ASP A 271 -4.87 28.35 -20.65
N GLU A 272 -6.11 28.81 -20.83
CA GLU A 272 -6.47 30.08 -21.46
C GLU A 272 -6.36 31.33 -20.55
N GLY A 273 -5.62 31.22 -19.44
CA GLY A 273 -5.44 32.30 -18.46
C GLY A 273 -6.38 32.18 -17.25
N VAL A 274 -6.26 33.09 -16.28
CA VAL A 274 -7.04 33.06 -15.03
C VAL A 274 -7.44 34.49 -14.63
N ASP A 275 -8.72 34.69 -14.31
CA ASP A 275 -9.23 35.93 -13.76
C ASP A 275 -8.94 36.04 -12.25
N GLY A 276 -7.76 36.56 -11.93
CA GLY A 276 -7.35 36.86 -10.55
C GLY A 276 -8.12 38.01 -9.88
N THR A 277 -9.10 38.64 -10.55
CA THR A 277 -9.99 39.64 -9.93
C THR A 277 -11.22 39.00 -9.26
N HIS A 278 -11.47 37.72 -9.52
CA HIS A 278 -12.54 36.95 -8.90
C HIS A 278 -12.37 36.86 -7.36
N SER A 279 -13.43 37.02 -6.57
CA SER A 279 -13.38 37.00 -5.09
C SER A 279 -12.70 35.73 -4.55
N GLU A 280 -12.98 34.60 -5.19
CA GLU A 280 -12.46 33.30 -4.78
C GLU A 280 -10.98 33.09 -5.13
N LEU A 281 -10.37 33.98 -5.93
CA LEU A 281 -9.01 33.83 -6.46
C LEU A 281 -8.10 35.03 -6.09
N ILE A 282 -8.71 36.14 -5.63
CA ILE A 282 -7.98 37.33 -5.19
C ILE A 282 -7.01 36.98 -4.04
N GLY A 283 -5.80 37.54 -4.11
CA GLY A 283 -4.74 37.29 -3.14
C GLY A 283 -4.02 35.94 -3.29
N LYS A 284 -4.41 35.06 -4.23
CA LYS A 284 -3.73 33.77 -4.48
C LYS A 284 -3.27 33.53 -5.92
N VAL A 285 -3.81 34.28 -6.88
CA VAL A 285 -3.30 34.27 -8.26
C VAL A 285 -2.02 35.11 -8.32
N LEU A 286 -0.90 34.45 -8.56
CA LEU A 286 0.44 35.04 -8.66
C LEU A 286 0.66 35.74 -10.01
N SER A 287 1.76 36.49 -10.12
CA SER A 287 2.25 36.98 -11.41
C SER A 287 2.60 35.79 -12.31
N GLY A 288 1.96 35.69 -13.47
CA GLY A 288 2.06 34.57 -14.39
C GLY A 288 2.88 34.82 -15.64
N TYR A 289 2.70 33.94 -16.62
CA TYR A 289 3.34 34.01 -17.93
C TYR A 289 2.38 33.72 -19.08
N ASN A 290 2.46 34.52 -20.13
CA ASN A 290 1.70 34.39 -21.36
C ASN A 290 2.66 33.90 -22.45
N ALA A 291 2.63 32.59 -22.70
CA ALA A 291 3.53 31.92 -23.62
C ALA A 291 3.23 32.20 -25.11
N LEU A 292 2.09 32.83 -25.41
CA LEU A 292 1.76 33.35 -26.75
C LEU A 292 2.50 34.65 -27.08
N THR A 293 2.87 35.43 -26.06
CA THR A 293 3.42 36.80 -26.22
C THR A 293 4.77 37.03 -25.55
N GLY A 294 5.23 36.11 -24.70
CA GLY A 294 6.44 36.28 -23.90
C GLY A 294 6.29 37.28 -22.74
N THR A 295 5.07 37.64 -22.36
CA THR A 295 4.78 38.67 -21.33
C THR A 295 4.20 38.07 -20.04
N SER A 296 4.02 38.89 -19.01
CA SER A 296 3.34 38.49 -17.76
C SER A 296 1.80 38.69 -17.79
N ASN A 297 1.22 39.10 -18.92
CA ASN A 297 -0.22 39.38 -19.01
C ASN A 297 -1.04 38.10 -19.24
N THR A 298 -1.45 37.45 -18.16
CA THR A 298 -2.26 36.22 -18.19
C THR A 298 -3.76 36.45 -18.04
N THR A 299 -4.24 37.68 -18.17
CA THR A 299 -5.68 37.98 -18.12
C THR A 299 -6.39 37.26 -19.28
N PRO A 300 -7.47 36.51 -19.02
CA PRO A 300 -8.24 35.85 -20.06
C PRO A 300 -8.97 36.85 -20.96
N LYS A 301 -9.23 36.48 -22.23
CA LYS A 301 -10.17 37.22 -23.08
C LYS A 301 -11.61 37.02 -22.60
N SER A 302 -12.52 37.85 -23.12
CA SER A 302 -13.96 37.61 -22.99
C SER A 302 -14.32 36.23 -23.58
N GLY A 303 -14.81 35.32 -22.73
CA GLY A 303 -15.10 33.93 -23.12
C GLY A 303 -13.97 32.92 -22.90
N ASP A 304 -12.75 33.37 -22.56
CA ASP A 304 -11.65 32.50 -22.13
C ASP A 304 -11.82 32.17 -20.61
N TYR A 305 -12.92 31.57 -20.17
CA TYR A 305 -13.19 31.34 -18.74
C TYR A 305 -12.75 29.96 -18.21
N HIS A 306 -12.24 29.07 -19.06
CA HIS A 306 -11.92 27.69 -18.69
C HIS A 306 -10.80 27.60 -17.64
N GLY A 307 -9.69 28.32 -17.82
CA GLY A 307 -8.61 28.35 -16.83
C GLY A 307 -9.04 28.94 -15.48
N THR A 308 -9.97 29.90 -15.45
CA THR A 308 -10.58 30.42 -14.22
C THR A 308 -11.44 29.38 -13.51
N ALA A 309 -12.19 28.54 -14.25
CA ALA A 309 -12.94 27.42 -13.68
C ALA A 309 -12.01 26.33 -13.11
N VAL A 310 -10.95 25.99 -13.85
CA VAL A 310 -9.91 25.04 -13.42
C VAL A 310 -9.20 25.53 -12.14
N ALA A 311 -8.88 26.83 -12.06
CA ALA A 311 -8.29 27.45 -10.87
C ALA A 311 -9.23 27.40 -9.65
N GLY A 312 -10.54 27.59 -9.85
CA GLY A 312 -11.55 27.50 -8.79
C GLY A 312 -11.60 26.13 -8.13
N VAL A 313 -11.79 25.07 -8.92
CA VAL A 313 -11.79 23.69 -8.42
C VAL A 313 -10.48 23.36 -7.69
N ALA A 314 -9.33 23.77 -8.22
CA ALA A 314 -8.04 23.49 -7.61
C ALA A 314 -7.81 24.23 -6.28
N ALA A 315 -8.11 25.53 -6.21
CA ALA A 315 -7.73 26.38 -5.08
C ALA A 315 -8.55 27.70 -4.94
N ALA A 316 -9.88 27.68 -5.08
CA ALA A 316 -10.74 28.78 -4.61
C ALA A 316 -10.55 29.11 -3.10
N ASN A 317 -10.92 30.33 -2.67
CA ASN A 317 -10.81 30.84 -1.29
C ASN A 317 -11.88 30.24 -0.38
N SER A 318 -11.70 29.00 0.05
CA SER A 318 -12.70 28.32 0.88
C SER A 318 -12.81 28.87 2.30
N ASN A 319 -13.93 28.57 2.94
CA ASN A 319 -14.37 28.97 4.28
C ASN A 319 -14.39 30.50 4.49
N ASN A 320 -14.83 31.23 3.45
CA ASN A 320 -14.91 32.69 3.39
C ASN A 320 -16.36 33.24 3.59
N SER A 321 -17.37 32.37 3.62
CA SER A 321 -18.81 32.66 3.72
C SER A 321 -19.50 33.22 2.46
N ALA A 322 -18.84 33.13 1.31
CA ALA A 322 -19.36 33.36 -0.04
C ALA A 322 -18.92 32.21 -0.96
N GLY A 323 -19.38 32.20 -2.21
CA GLY A 323 -18.86 31.33 -3.28
C GLY A 323 -18.67 29.85 -2.96
N ILE A 324 -17.46 29.34 -3.22
CA ILE A 324 -17.14 27.90 -3.36
C ILE A 324 -15.84 27.51 -2.65
N ALA A 325 -15.64 26.21 -2.42
CA ALA A 325 -14.44 25.67 -1.81
C ALA A 325 -13.50 25.01 -2.84
N GLY A 326 -12.27 25.51 -2.98
CA GLY A 326 -11.24 24.80 -3.76
C GLY A 326 -10.71 23.58 -3.02
N VAL A 327 -10.13 22.60 -3.72
CA VAL A 327 -9.54 21.41 -3.06
C VAL A 327 -8.36 21.78 -2.16
N CYS A 328 -7.49 22.71 -2.56
CA CYS A 328 -6.40 23.24 -1.73
C CYS A 328 -6.65 24.71 -1.37
N TRP A 329 -7.29 24.95 -0.22
CA TRP A 329 -7.80 26.27 0.21
C TRP A 329 -6.69 27.33 0.23
N PHE A 330 -5.49 26.97 0.69
CA PHE A 330 -4.38 27.92 0.85
C PHE A 330 -3.33 27.87 -0.27
N CYS A 331 -3.42 26.93 -1.23
CA CYS A 331 -2.50 26.89 -2.37
C CYS A 331 -2.55 28.20 -3.18
N GLN A 332 -1.41 28.55 -3.78
CA GLN A 332 -1.31 29.64 -4.73
C GLN A 332 -1.54 29.13 -6.16
N ILE A 333 -2.18 29.94 -7.01
CA ILE A 333 -2.33 29.69 -8.43
C ILE A 333 -1.24 30.43 -9.20
N LEU A 334 -0.48 29.72 -10.02
CA LEU A 334 0.45 30.31 -10.98
C LEU A 334 -0.19 30.27 -12.38
N PRO A 335 -0.80 31.36 -12.87
CA PRO A 335 -1.49 31.33 -14.16
C PRO A 335 -0.46 31.29 -15.30
N VAL A 336 -0.67 30.40 -16.27
CA VAL A 336 0.16 30.32 -17.47
C VAL A 336 -0.74 30.26 -18.70
N LYS A 337 -0.87 31.40 -19.40
CA LYS A 337 -1.70 31.52 -20.60
C LYS A 337 -0.93 30.97 -21.80
N VAL A 338 -1.26 29.73 -22.19
CA VAL A 338 -0.68 29.05 -23.37
C VAL A 338 -1.58 29.11 -24.60
N ALA A 339 -2.82 29.55 -24.43
CA ALA A 339 -3.84 29.56 -25.47
C ALA A 339 -4.85 30.69 -25.28
N GLU A 340 -5.62 30.98 -26.33
CA GLU A 340 -6.72 31.96 -26.32
C GLU A 340 -7.69 31.71 -27.45
N ARG A 341 -8.92 32.22 -27.35
CA ARG A 341 -9.89 32.10 -28.45
C ARG A 341 -9.61 33.06 -29.61
N ASP A 342 -9.89 32.59 -30.82
CA ASP A 342 -10.02 33.41 -32.02
C ASP A 342 -11.37 34.15 -32.08
N ALA A 343 -11.61 34.89 -33.17
CA ALA A 343 -12.86 35.64 -33.38
C ALA A 343 -14.08 34.75 -33.67
N GLN A 344 -13.89 33.44 -33.79
CA GLN A 344 -14.92 32.42 -34.01
C GLN A 344 -15.16 31.56 -32.76
N GLY A 345 -14.38 31.77 -31.68
CA GLY A 345 -14.47 31.04 -30.41
C GLY A 345 -13.61 29.77 -30.32
N ASN A 346 -12.83 29.45 -31.37
CA ASN A 346 -11.94 28.28 -31.37
C ASN A 346 -10.71 28.55 -30.50
N TRP A 347 -10.27 27.54 -29.77
CA TRP A 347 -9.06 27.60 -28.94
C TRP A 347 -7.81 27.56 -29.82
N THR A 348 -6.95 28.58 -29.72
CA THR A 348 -5.72 28.71 -30.53
C THR A 348 -4.47 28.72 -29.66
N THR A 349 -3.43 28.03 -30.13
CA THR A 349 -2.14 27.86 -29.45
C THR A 349 -1.05 27.44 -30.45
N THR A 350 0.19 27.29 -29.99
CA THR A 350 1.26 26.64 -30.73
C THR A 350 1.98 25.63 -29.84
N THR A 351 2.56 24.59 -30.45
CA THR A 351 3.39 23.59 -29.75
C THR A 351 4.54 24.24 -28.96
N ALA A 352 5.09 25.35 -29.46
CA ALA A 352 6.11 26.14 -28.77
C ALA A 352 5.55 26.85 -27.53
N ALA A 353 4.35 27.44 -27.60
CA ALA A 353 3.70 28.07 -26.45
C ALA A 353 3.31 27.05 -25.37
N LEU A 354 2.83 25.86 -25.76
CA LEU A 354 2.53 24.76 -24.82
C LEU A 354 3.80 24.32 -24.07
N ALA A 355 4.89 24.03 -24.80
CA ALA A 355 6.16 23.61 -24.19
C ALA A 355 6.78 24.73 -23.33
N ALA A 356 6.84 25.97 -23.83
CA ALA A 356 7.39 27.10 -23.08
C ALA A 356 6.55 27.46 -21.84
N GLY A 357 5.23 27.23 -21.86
CA GLY A 357 4.38 27.37 -20.68
C GLY A 357 4.69 26.34 -19.60
N ILE A 358 4.86 25.07 -19.99
CA ILE A 358 5.26 23.97 -19.09
C ILE A 358 6.65 24.23 -18.50
N ASP A 359 7.63 24.57 -19.34
CA ASP A 359 9.00 24.84 -18.88
C ASP A 359 9.07 26.07 -17.96
N TRP A 360 8.40 27.16 -18.31
CA TRP A 360 8.35 28.35 -17.44
C TRP A 360 7.68 28.06 -16.10
N ALA A 361 6.60 27.25 -16.07
CA ALA A 361 5.89 26.92 -14.84
C ALA A 361 6.79 26.23 -13.81
N TRP A 362 7.49 25.15 -14.18
CA TRP A 362 8.35 24.44 -13.22
C TRP A 362 9.59 25.26 -12.84
N GLN A 363 10.15 26.04 -13.78
CA GLN A 363 11.29 26.93 -13.52
C GLN A 363 10.96 28.08 -12.57
N ASN A 364 9.71 28.57 -12.57
CA ASN A 364 9.22 29.58 -11.60
C ASN A 364 8.66 28.94 -10.32
N GLY A 365 8.95 27.65 -10.11
CA GLY A 365 8.68 26.92 -8.87
C GLY A 365 7.22 26.51 -8.70
N ALA A 366 6.52 26.15 -9.78
CA ALA A 366 5.26 25.41 -9.67
C ALA A 366 5.52 24.01 -9.09
N ASP A 367 4.81 23.65 -8.03
CA ASP A 367 4.85 22.30 -7.46
C ASP A 367 4.03 21.32 -8.30
N VAL A 368 2.89 21.80 -8.80
CA VAL A 368 1.90 21.02 -9.56
C VAL A 368 1.62 21.74 -10.87
N LEU A 369 1.57 21.00 -11.98
CA LEU A 369 1.24 21.53 -13.31
C LEU A 369 -0.07 20.90 -13.79
N ASN A 370 -1.16 21.67 -13.72
CA ASN A 370 -2.46 21.27 -14.23
C ASN A 370 -2.60 21.64 -15.72
N ASN A 371 -2.78 20.65 -16.59
CA ASN A 371 -2.98 20.84 -18.01
C ASN A 371 -4.33 20.24 -18.43
N SER A 372 -5.36 21.08 -18.49
CA SER A 372 -6.74 20.68 -18.78
C SER A 372 -7.06 20.65 -20.28
N TRP A 373 -6.09 20.28 -21.10
CA TRP A 373 -6.12 20.27 -22.57
C TRP A 373 -5.43 19.03 -23.16
N THR A 374 -5.65 18.78 -24.45
CA THR A 374 -5.06 17.66 -25.20
C THR A 374 -4.57 18.13 -26.57
N MET A 375 -3.81 17.29 -27.27
CA MET A 375 -3.37 17.53 -28.65
C MET A 375 -3.72 16.32 -29.53
N ALA A 376 -4.14 16.57 -30.77
CA ALA A 376 -4.43 15.52 -31.75
C ALA A 376 -3.18 14.83 -32.33
N SER A 377 -1.97 15.23 -31.93
CA SER A 377 -0.71 14.63 -32.37
C SER A 377 0.38 14.81 -31.30
N PRO A 378 1.28 13.83 -31.09
CA PRO A 378 2.43 13.95 -30.18
C PRO A 378 3.40 15.07 -30.56
N SER A 379 4.28 15.45 -29.62
CA SER A 379 5.37 16.40 -29.87
C SER A 379 6.53 16.19 -28.90
N ASP A 380 7.71 15.89 -29.43
CA ASP A 380 8.95 15.72 -28.66
C ASP A 380 9.26 16.94 -27.78
N THR A 381 8.98 18.16 -28.25
CA THR A 381 9.20 19.40 -27.49
C THR A 381 8.28 19.49 -26.26
N VAL A 382 7.01 19.11 -26.40
CA VAL A 382 6.05 19.09 -25.27
C VAL A 382 6.39 17.94 -24.31
N GLN A 383 6.75 16.76 -24.84
CA GLN A 383 7.19 15.62 -24.04
C GLN A 383 8.47 15.95 -23.25
N LEU A 384 9.44 16.65 -23.85
CA LEU A 384 10.66 17.06 -23.17
C LEU A 384 10.37 18.06 -22.04
N ALA A 385 9.50 19.06 -22.27
CA ALA A 385 9.09 19.99 -21.21
C ALA A 385 8.38 19.28 -20.04
N ILE A 386 7.55 18.27 -20.33
CA ILE A 386 6.90 17.41 -19.32
C ILE A 386 7.93 16.61 -18.51
N ILE A 387 8.92 16.00 -19.17
CA ILE A 387 10.01 15.24 -18.54
C ILE A 387 10.87 16.17 -17.69
N ASN A 388 11.22 17.35 -18.20
CA ASN A 388 11.95 18.39 -17.46
C ASN A 388 11.19 18.79 -16.18
N ALA A 389 9.87 19.02 -16.27
CA ALA A 389 9.04 19.33 -15.11
C ALA A 389 9.05 18.19 -14.07
N ARG A 390 8.84 16.93 -14.50
CA ARG A 390 8.78 15.77 -13.59
C ARG A 390 10.11 15.48 -12.89
N PHE A 391 11.27 15.79 -13.47
CA PHE A 391 12.55 15.44 -12.85
C PHE A 391 13.37 16.63 -12.34
N SER A 392 13.25 17.82 -12.93
CA SER A 392 14.01 19.03 -12.54
C SER A 392 13.20 20.01 -11.67
N GLY A 393 11.87 19.91 -11.70
CA GLY A 393 10.96 20.76 -10.91
C GLY A 393 11.23 20.73 -9.40
N ARG A 394 10.76 21.76 -8.69
CA ARG A 394 10.85 21.87 -7.21
C ARG A 394 12.27 21.68 -6.63
N GLY A 395 13.29 22.11 -7.38
CA GLY A 395 14.70 21.98 -7.00
C GLY A 395 15.25 20.56 -7.16
N GLY A 396 14.92 19.86 -8.25
CA GLY A 396 15.35 18.48 -8.51
C GLY A 396 14.57 17.40 -7.76
N LYS A 397 13.44 17.76 -7.13
CA LYS A 397 12.49 16.81 -6.52
C LYS A 397 11.43 16.31 -7.51
N GLY A 398 11.22 17.07 -8.59
CA GLY A 398 10.18 16.85 -9.57
C GLY A 398 8.85 17.52 -9.23
N SER A 399 8.30 18.29 -10.17
CA SER A 399 6.92 18.81 -10.11
C SER A 399 5.94 17.75 -10.61
N THR A 400 4.76 17.64 -9.98
CA THR A 400 3.75 16.67 -10.45
C THR A 400 3.00 17.24 -11.64
N VAL A 401 3.05 16.56 -12.79
CA VAL A 401 2.39 16.96 -14.03
C VAL A 401 1.11 16.16 -14.21
N ILE A 402 -0.01 16.85 -14.45
CA ILE A 402 -1.36 16.29 -14.50
C ILE A 402 -2.01 16.69 -15.82
N PHE A 403 -2.65 15.73 -16.49
CA PHE A 403 -3.35 15.94 -17.76
C PHE A 403 -4.72 15.26 -17.80
N SER A 404 -5.70 15.96 -18.37
CA SER A 404 -7.03 15.42 -18.68
C SER A 404 -6.99 14.44 -19.87
N THR A 405 -7.67 13.28 -19.80
CA THR A 405 -7.59 12.26 -20.87
C THR A 405 -8.32 12.62 -22.18
N GLY A 406 -9.24 13.58 -22.16
CA GLY A 406 -10.06 14.03 -23.29
C GLY A 406 -11.53 13.58 -23.23
N ASN A 407 -12.39 14.18 -24.05
CA ASN A 407 -13.85 14.17 -23.88
C ASN A 407 -14.63 13.44 -24.99
N SER A 408 -13.98 12.55 -25.74
CA SER A 408 -14.52 11.91 -26.95
C SER A 408 -15.08 10.49 -26.73
N ASN A 409 -15.10 10.00 -25.48
CA ASN A 409 -15.37 8.60 -25.14
C ASN A 409 -14.52 7.60 -25.96
N ALA A 410 -13.28 7.96 -26.27
CA ALA A 410 -12.36 7.10 -27.00
C ALA A 410 -11.71 6.07 -26.07
N SER A 411 -11.58 4.83 -26.53
CA SER A 411 -10.84 3.73 -25.88
C SER A 411 -9.31 3.90 -25.92
N SER A 412 -8.84 5.14 -26.09
CA SER A 412 -7.45 5.54 -25.92
C SER A 412 -7.40 6.90 -25.23
N VAL A 413 -6.46 7.03 -24.29
CA VAL A 413 -6.14 8.31 -23.63
C VAL A 413 -5.44 9.21 -24.65
N ALA A 414 -5.84 10.49 -24.72
CA ALA A 414 -5.24 11.43 -25.67
C ALA A 414 -3.85 11.87 -25.22
N TYR A 415 -3.01 12.33 -26.16
CA TYR A 415 -1.76 13.00 -25.83
C TYR A 415 -2.04 14.42 -25.28
N PRO A 416 -1.27 14.95 -24.31
CA PRO A 416 -0.13 14.33 -23.61
C PRO A 416 -0.48 13.37 -22.46
N ALA A 417 -1.74 13.22 -22.07
CA ALA A 417 -2.16 12.32 -20.96
C ALA A 417 -1.72 10.86 -21.16
N SER A 418 -1.56 10.40 -22.41
CA SER A 418 -1.05 9.06 -22.74
C SER A 418 0.40 8.81 -22.32
N LEU A 419 1.16 9.86 -21.95
CA LEU A 419 2.50 9.76 -21.37
C LEU A 419 2.44 9.44 -19.86
N ASN A 420 1.62 8.48 -19.43
CA ASN A 420 1.31 8.27 -18.00
C ASN A 420 2.48 7.73 -17.14
N THR A 421 3.61 7.39 -17.78
CA THR A 421 4.92 7.22 -17.12
C THR A 421 5.49 8.54 -16.58
N TYR A 422 5.12 9.67 -17.19
CA TYR A 422 5.61 11.01 -16.88
C TYR A 422 4.54 11.96 -16.33
N VAL A 423 3.25 11.69 -16.58
CA VAL A 423 2.11 12.49 -16.09
C VAL A 423 1.12 11.62 -15.33
N ILE A 424 0.21 12.24 -14.57
CA ILE A 424 -0.99 11.56 -14.06
C ILE A 424 -2.14 11.81 -15.05
N ALA A 425 -2.70 10.74 -15.60
CA ALA A 425 -3.77 10.78 -16.60
C ALA A 425 -5.16 10.71 -15.93
N VAL A 426 -5.94 11.78 -16.06
CA VAL A 426 -7.20 11.97 -15.30
C VAL A 426 -8.43 11.91 -16.19
N GLY A 427 -9.27 10.90 -15.96
CA GLY A 427 -10.59 10.76 -16.56
C GLY A 427 -11.68 11.39 -15.70
N ALA A 428 -12.90 11.46 -16.23
CA ALA A 428 -14.06 12.05 -15.54
C ALA A 428 -15.03 10.99 -15.01
N SER A 429 -15.41 11.13 -13.74
CA SER A 429 -16.53 10.41 -13.12
C SER A 429 -17.77 11.30 -12.93
N ASN A 430 -18.89 10.66 -12.62
CA ASN A 430 -20.18 11.28 -12.32
C ASN A 430 -20.63 10.99 -10.87
N TRP A 431 -21.74 11.61 -10.45
CA TRP A 431 -22.30 11.50 -9.10
C TRP A 431 -22.90 10.12 -8.74
N CYS A 432 -22.97 9.19 -9.70
CA CYS A 432 -23.35 7.79 -9.47
C CYS A 432 -22.13 6.86 -9.31
N ASP A 433 -20.93 7.43 -9.14
CA ASP A 433 -19.66 6.70 -9.00
C ASP A 433 -19.22 5.90 -10.24
N GLN A 434 -19.54 6.42 -11.43
CA GLN A 434 -19.24 5.79 -12.72
C GLN A 434 -18.37 6.73 -13.57
N ARG A 435 -17.57 6.19 -14.49
CA ARG A 435 -16.99 7.00 -15.57
C ARG A 435 -18.11 7.70 -16.34
N LYS A 436 -17.96 9.01 -16.60
CA LYS A 436 -18.88 9.76 -17.45
C LYS A 436 -18.85 9.22 -18.89
N THR A 437 -19.99 8.70 -19.34
CA THR A 437 -20.22 8.16 -20.70
C THR A 437 -21.22 9.03 -21.47
N PRO A 438 -21.29 8.93 -22.82
CA PRO A 438 -22.28 9.63 -23.65
C PRO A 438 -23.64 8.90 -23.60
N THR A 439 -24.12 8.57 -22.41
CA THR A 439 -25.42 7.90 -22.21
C THR A 439 -26.43 8.86 -21.60
N ASN A 440 -27.62 8.93 -22.20
CA ASN A 440 -28.71 9.78 -21.73
C ASN A 440 -29.40 9.13 -20.51
N ASN A 441 -28.92 9.46 -19.31
CA ASN A 441 -29.52 8.98 -18.05
C ASN A 441 -29.30 9.98 -16.89
N GLN A 442 -29.99 9.74 -15.77
CA GLN A 442 -29.93 10.55 -14.55
C GLN A 442 -28.51 10.71 -13.97
N CYS A 443 -27.63 9.71 -14.15
CA CYS A 443 -26.26 9.73 -13.66
C CYS A 443 -25.34 10.64 -14.49
N ASN A 444 -25.73 10.95 -15.72
CA ASN A 444 -24.98 11.77 -16.66
C ASN A 444 -25.76 13.04 -17.02
N ASN A 445 -26.58 13.60 -16.11
CA ASN A 445 -27.41 14.81 -16.34
C ASN A 445 -28.36 14.75 -17.56
N ASN A 446 -28.72 13.55 -18.05
CA ASN A 446 -29.34 13.33 -19.36
C ASN A 446 -28.49 13.87 -20.56
N ASN A 447 -27.22 14.18 -20.32
CA ASN A 447 -26.25 14.77 -21.22
C ASN A 447 -25.41 13.69 -21.94
N ALA A 448 -25.92 13.20 -23.05
CA ALA A 448 -25.25 12.25 -23.93
C ALA A 448 -24.20 12.87 -24.89
N SER A 449 -23.90 14.17 -24.79
CA SER A 449 -23.06 14.88 -25.78
C SER A 449 -21.57 14.49 -25.75
N TRP A 450 -21.09 13.93 -24.63
CA TRP A 450 -19.67 13.66 -24.41
C TRP A 450 -19.44 12.51 -23.42
N GLY A 451 -18.22 11.96 -23.39
CA GLY A 451 -17.77 11.03 -22.34
C GLY A 451 -16.25 11.04 -22.17
N SER A 452 -15.76 10.57 -21.04
CA SER A 452 -14.33 10.51 -20.73
C SER A 452 -13.62 9.52 -21.67
N ASN A 453 -12.49 9.95 -22.23
CA ASN A 453 -11.52 9.04 -22.84
C ASN A 453 -10.91 8.12 -21.76
N TYR A 454 -10.47 6.95 -22.19
CA TYR A 454 -10.16 5.82 -21.32
C TYR A 454 -9.12 4.87 -21.95
N GLY A 455 -8.72 3.81 -21.26
CA GLY A 455 -7.72 2.83 -21.72
C GLY A 455 -6.55 2.66 -20.74
N SER A 456 -5.56 1.84 -21.11
CA SER A 456 -4.51 1.34 -20.21
C SER A 456 -3.60 2.41 -19.61
N ALA A 457 -3.48 3.57 -20.26
CA ALA A 457 -2.74 4.74 -19.78
C ALA A 457 -3.53 5.63 -18.80
N LEU A 458 -4.80 5.32 -18.51
CA LEU A 458 -5.59 6.03 -17.49
C LEU A 458 -4.99 5.73 -16.10
N ASP A 459 -4.81 6.73 -15.25
CA ASP A 459 -4.42 6.53 -13.84
C ASP A 459 -5.64 6.55 -12.93
N LEU A 460 -6.48 7.57 -13.03
CA LEU A 460 -7.56 7.83 -12.07
C LEU A 460 -8.75 8.49 -12.75
N VAL A 461 -9.94 8.36 -12.16
CA VAL A 461 -11.07 9.25 -12.44
C VAL A 461 -11.34 10.20 -11.28
N ALA A 462 -11.80 11.42 -11.58
CA ALA A 462 -12.27 12.38 -10.59
C ALA A 462 -13.56 13.07 -11.09
N PRO A 463 -14.35 13.71 -10.22
CA PRO A 463 -15.60 14.36 -10.60
C PRO A 463 -15.45 15.30 -11.80
N GLY A 464 -16.25 15.07 -12.86
CA GLY A 464 -16.12 15.83 -14.10
C GLY A 464 -17.41 16.06 -14.90
N GLU A 465 -18.59 15.74 -14.37
CA GLU A 465 -19.89 16.12 -14.94
C GLU A 465 -20.62 17.10 -14.01
N ALA A 466 -21.10 18.22 -14.56
CA ALA A 466 -21.75 19.33 -13.83
C ALA A 466 -21.01 19.73 -12.54
N ILE A 467 -19.74 20.10 -12.68
CA ILE A 467 -18.93 20.70 -11.62
C ILE A 467 -19.27 22.19 -11.53
N TYR A 468 -19.86 22.61 -10.41
CA TYR A 468 -20.09 24.03 -10.12
C TYR A 468 -18.76 24.68 -9.72
N THR A 469 -18.36 25.75 -10.39
CA THR A 469 -17.11 26.45 -10.06
C THR A 469 -17.08 27.90 -10.60
N THR A 470 -15.95 28.59 -10.44
CA THR A 470 -15.74 29.99 -10.84
C THR A 470 -15.72 30.22 -12.36
N CYS A 471 -15.96 31.46 -12.75
CA CYS A 471 -15.89 31.98 -14.10
C CYS A 471 -15.32 33.41 -14.05
N ASN A 472 -14.85 33.93 -15.20
CA ASN A 472 -14.45 35.33 -15.32
C ASN A 472 -15.59 36.25 -14.88
N VAL A 473 -15.29 37.31 -14.12
CA VAL A 473 -16.28 38.09 -13.37
C VAL A 473 -17.40 38.62 -14.29
N GLY A 474 -18.63 38.18 -14.01
CA GLY A 474 -19.85 38.53 -14.77
C GLY A 474 -19.97 37.95 -16.19
N GLN A 475 -18.99 37.20 -16.69
CA GLN A 475 -18.99 36.73 -18.09
C GLN A 475 -19.88 35.49 -18.32
N CYS A 476 -20.20 34.72 -17.28
CA CYS A 476 -21.06 33.54 -17.39
C CYS A 476 -22.53 33.90 -17.19
N SER A 477 -23.16 34.45 -18.24
CA SER A 477 -24.58 34.87 -18.23
C SER A 477 -24.91 35.89 -17.12
N GLY A 478 -23.98 36.80 -16.81
CA GLY A 478 -24.10 37.76 -15.70
C GLY A 478 -23.69 37.20 -14.34
N SER A 479 -23.41 35.90 -14.24
CA SER A 479 -22.81 35.24 -13.07
C SER A 479 -21.28 35.21 -13.20
N SER A 480 -20.61 35.10 -12.06
CA SER A 480 -19.18 34.76 -11.97
C SER A 480 -18.95 33.29 -11.59
N TYR A 481 -20.01 32.47 -11.59
CA TYR A 481 -19.98 31.03 -11.33
C TYR A 481 -20.80 30.26 -12.39
N ILE A 482 -20.39 29.04 -12.71
CA ILE A 482 -20.94 28.22 -13.79
C ILE A 482 -20.85 26.71 -13.47
N TYR A 483 -21.77 25.92 -14.04
CA TYR A 483 -21.62 24.46 -14.13
C TYR A 483 -20.88 24.08 -15.41
N LEU A 484 -19.77 23.35 -15.30
CA LEU A 484 -19.01 22.83 -16.45
C LEU A 484 -18.79 21.32 -16.37
N SER A 485 -18.48 20.73 -17.52
CA SER A 485 -18.28 19.29 -17.70
C SER A 485 -17.06 19.01 -18.57
N GLY A 486 -16.26 18.02 -18.19
CA GLY A 486 -15.09 17.57 -18.92
C GLY A 486 -14.07 16.86 -18.04
N THR A 487 -13.23 16.03 -18.64
CA THR A 487 -11.97 15.55 -18.01
C THR A 487 -11.06 16.70 -17.59
N SER A 488 -11.21 17.85 -18.24
CA SER A 488 -10.59 19.13 -17.88
C SER A 488 -11.02 19.69 -16.51
N LEU A 489 -12.21 19.34 -16.01
CA LEU A 489 -12.70 19.69 -14.67
C LEU A 489 -12.37 18.59 -13.63
N ALA A 490 -12.10 17.37 -14.08
CA ALA A 490 -11.60 16.28 -13.22
C ALA A 490 -10.13 16.47 -12.82
N ALA A 491 -9.28 16.91 -13.77
CA ALA A 491 -7.86 17.19 -13.53
C ALA A 491 -7.57 18.10 -12.31
N PRO A 492 -8.25 19.26 -12.11
CA PRO A 492 -7.96 20.13 -10.97
C PRO A 492 -8.30 19.54 -9.60
N PHE A 493 -9.19 18.54 -9.48
CA PHE A 493 -9.38 17.82 -8.21
C PHE A 493 -8.11 17.05 -7.80
N ILE A 494 -7.46 16.37 -8.75
CA ILE A 494 -6.16 15.74 -8.54
C ILE A 494 -5.12 16.83 -8.20
N SER A 495 -5.08 17.92 -8.98
CA SER A 495 -4.08 18.99 -8.80
C SER A 495 -4.14 19.64 -7.41
N GLY A 496 -5.34 19.94 -6.91
CA GLY A 496 -5.52 20.44 -5.55
C GLY A 496 -5.20 19.38 -4.49
N THR A 497 -5.52 18.10 -4.71
CA THR A 497 -5.15 17.03 -3.77
C THR A 497 -3.63 16.87 -3.67
N VAL A 498 -2.90 16.98 -4.79
CA VAL A 498 -1.43 17.03 -4.76
C VAL A 498 -0.93 18.25 -4.00
N GLY A 499 -1.63 19.38 -4.09
CA GLY A 499 -1.41 20.55 -3.25
C GLY A 499 -1.48 20.23 -1.74
N LEU A 500 -2.49 19.47 -1.31
CA LEU A 500 -2.61 18.99 0.07
C LEU A 500 -1.46 18.04 0.45
N LEU A 501 -1.13 17.07 -0.40
CA LEU A 501 -0.04 16.11 -0.17
C LEU A 501 1.32 16.80 0.00
N TYR A 502 1.66 17.77 -0.86
CA TYR A 502 2.89 18.55 -0.73
C TYR A 502 2.89 19.52 0.46
N SER A 503 1.71 19.95 0.94
CA SER A 503 1.59 20.75 2.16
C SER A 503 1.89 19.93 3.43
N LEU A 504 1.61 18.63 3.41
CA LEU A 504 1.99 17.70 4.48
C LEU A 504 3.45 17.24 4.37
N ASN A 505 3.94 16.99 3.16
CA ASN A 505 5.31 16.56 2.91
C ASN A 505 5.90 17.18 1.63
N PRO A 506 6.63 18.31 1.73
CA PRO A 506 7.25 18.96 0.58
C PRO A 506 8.48 18.20 0.04
N ASN A 507 8.82 17.01 0.55
CA ASN A 507 9.89 16.15 0.04
C ASN A 507 9.39 14.99 -0.83
N LEU A 508 8.07 14.84 -1.03
CA LEU A 508 7.53 13.84 -1.97
C LEU A 508 8.00 14.11 -3.40
N THR A 509 8.32 13.04 -4.13
CA THR A 509 8.58 13.02 -5.58
C THR A 509 7.29 12.71 -6.35
N PRO A 510 7.18 13.07 -7.65
CA PRO A 510 6.00 12.74 -8.47
C PRO A 510 5.64 11.25 -8.50
N ASP A 511 6.63 10.36 -8.48
CA ASP A 511 6.38 8.91 -8.44
C ASP A 511 5.70 8.48 -7.14
N LYS A 512 6.15 9.02 -5.99
CA LYS A 512 5.50 8.76 -4.70
C LYS A 512 4.12 9.42 -4.62
N VAL A 513 3.94 10.61 -5.22
CA VAL A 513 2.62 11.26 -5.34
C VAL A 513 1.65 10.40 -6.15
N GLN A 514 2.06 9.91 -7.31
CA GLN A 514 1.27 9.03 -8.16
C GLN A 514 0.93 7.73 -7.41
N GLN A 515 1.89 7.11 -6.71
CA GLN A 515 1.63 5.93 -5.87
C GLN A 515 0.60 6.19 -4.75
N VAL A 516 0.68 7.31 -4.01
CA VAL A 516 -0.28 7.54 -2.91
C VAL A 516 -1.68 7.86 -3.40
N LEU A 517 -1.81 8.51 -4.55
CA LEU A 517 -3.11 8.74 -5.19
C LEU A 517 -3.71 7.43 -5.74
N GLN A 518 -2.89 6.55 -6.32
CA GLN A 518 -3.31 5.23 -6.81
C GLN A 518 -3.68 4.27 -5.66
N ASN A 519 -2.85 4.18 -4.61
CA ASN A 519 -3.12 3.34 -3.43
C ASN A 519 -4.27 3.87 -2.57
N GLY A 520 -4.50 5.19 -2.57
CA GLY A 520 -5.61 5.85 -1.88
C GLY A 520 -6.88 5.96 -2.72
N ALA A 521 -6.88 5.53 -3.98
CA ALA A 521 -8.07 5.60 -4.82
C ALA A 521 -9.18 4.71 -4.28
N LYS A 522 -10.42 5.20 -4.37
CA LYS A 522 -11.60 4.35 -4.20
C LYS A 522 -11.79 3.53 -5.47
N ASP A 523 -11.34 2.28 -5.44
CA ASP A 523 -11.58 1.27 -6.47
C ASP A 523 -13.08 1.23 -6.84
N THR A 524 -13.35 1.43 -8.12
CA THR A 524 -14.68 1.51 -8.75
C THR A 524 -14.59 0.97 -10.18
N GLY A 525 -15.55 0.14 -10.59
CA GLY A 525 -15.47 -0.60 -11.85
C GLY A 525 -15.14 -2.07 -11.60
N ALA A 526 -14.12 -2.59 -12.29
CA ALA A 526 -13.57 -3.91 -12.02
C ALA A 526 -12.40 -3.85 -11.02
N VAL A 527 -12.31 -4.82 -10.11
CA VAL A 527 -11.36 -4.81 -8.99
C VAL A 527 -9.91 -4.65 -9.45
N GLY A 528 -9.20 -3.70 -8.86
CA GLY A 528 -7.82 -3.35 -9.19
C GLY A 528 -7.73 -2.30 -10.31
N LYS A 529 -6.62 -2.29 -11.06
CA LYS A 529 -6.49 -1.35 -12.18
C LYS A 529 -7.27 -1.83 -13.40
N ASP A 530 -8.28 -1.08 -13.83
CA ASP A 530 -9.00 -1.31 -15.07
C ASP A 530 -8.81 -0.19 -16.13
N ASN A 531 -9.36 -0.40 -17.33
CA ASN A 531 -9.27 0.56 -18.44
C ASN A 531 -10.35 1.65 -18.40
N GLU A 532 -11.39 1.50 -17.59
CA GLU A 532 -12.57 2.37 -17.51
C GLU A 532 -12.38 3.49 -16.47
N THR A 533 -11.83 3.18 -15.30
CA THR A 533 -11.61 4.10 -14.16
C THR A 533 -10.14 4.27 -13.78
N GLY A 534 -9.24 3.42 -14.28
CA GLY A 534 -7.83 3.42 -13.88
C GLY A 534 -7.68 2.62 -12.58
N TYR A 535 -7.09 3.22 -11.55
CA TYR A 535 -7.07 2.67 -10.19
C TYR A 535 -8.36 3.01 -9.40
N GLY A 536 -9.37 3.60 -10.05
CA GLY A 536 -10.64 4.00 -9.45
C GLY A 536 -10.79 5.51 -9.31
N ARG A 537 -11.74 5.93 -8.47
CA ARG A 537 -12.02 7.34 -8.18
C ARG A 537 -11.01 7.90 -7.19
N LEU A 538 -10.58 9.16 -7.37
CA LEU A 538 -9.88 9.91 -6.33
C LEU A 538 -10.65 9.89 -5.00
N ASP A 539 -9.96 9.53 -3.92
CA ASP A 539 -10.30 9.87 -2.54
C ASP A 539 -9.09 10.60 -1.93
N ALA A 540 -9.24 11.90 -1.65
CA ALA A 540 -8.17 12.74 -1.17
C ALA A 540 -7.77 12.43 0.28
N TYR A 541 -8.69 11.93 1.09
CA TYR A 541 -8.44 11.57 2.48
C TYR A 541 -7.64 10.27 2.58
N GLN A 542 -8.02 9.27 1.79
CA GLN A 542 -7.30 7.99 1.69
C GLN A 542 -5.93 8.16 1.03
N ALA A 543 -5.78 9.04 0.03
CA ALA A 543 -4.49 9.39 -0.55
C ALA A 543 -3.55 10.09 0.46
N ILE A 544 -4.10 10.99 1.29
CA ILE A 544 -3.37 11.58 2.43
C ILE A 544 -2.99 10.49 3.46
N ALA A 545 -3.88 9.55 3.75
CA ALA A 545 -3.63 8.46 4.71
C ALA A 545 -2.45 7.55 4.31
N GLN A 546 -2.12 7.41 3.02
CA GLN A 546 -0.93 6.68 2.55
C GLN A 546 0.41 7.35 2.92
N LEU A 547 0.39 8.59 3.43
CA LEU A 547 1.60 9.27 3.90
C LEU A 547 2.00 8.85 5.32
N TYR A 548 1.11 8.13 6.03
CA TYR A 548 1.19 7.79 7.44
C TYR A 548 1.16 6.26 7.62
N ASN A 549 2.17 5.70 8.29
CA ASN A 549 2.15 4.32 8.78
C ASN A 549 3.04 4.27 10.04
N LEU A 550 2.46 3.90 11.17
CA LEU A 550 3.12 3.52 12.39
C LEU A 550 3.30 2.00 12.41
N ASN A 551 4.21 1.52 13.25
CA ASN A 551 4.11 0.17 13.76
C ASN A 551 4.58 0.11 15.20
N LEU A 552 4.16 -0.95 15.88
CA LEU A 552 4.60 -1.29 17.23
C LEU A 552 4.79 -2.80 17.34
N SER A 553 5.85 -3.21 18.04
CA SER A 553 6.10 -4.60 18.42
C SER A 553 6.57 -4.67 19.87
N VAL A 554 6.35 -5.83 20.50
CA VAL A 554 6.75 -6.11 21.89
C VAL A 554 7.60 -7.38 21.91
N SER A 555 8.59 -7.40 22.79
CA SER A 555 9.34 -8.62 23.16
C SER A 555 9.63 -8.63 24.66
N ASP A 556 9.45 -9.78 25.30
CA ASP A 556 9.81 -9.99 26.70
C ASP A 556 11.31 -10.27 26.89
N SER A 557 11.77 -10.11 28.12
CA SER A 557 13.16 -10.36 28.53
C SER A 557 13.39 -11.80 29.03
N ARG A 558 12.32 -12.59 29.15
CA ARG A 558 12.32 -14.03 29.45
C ARG A 558 10.89 -14.56 29.38
N THR A 559 10.70 -15.68 28.68
CA THR A 559 9.38 -16.32 28.50
C THR A 559 8.83 -16.97 29.78
N LEU A 560 9.68 -17.17 30.82
CA LEU A 560 9.32 -17.78 32.10
C LEU A 560 9.75 -16.90 33.28
N VAL A 561 8.87 -16.72 34.29
CA VAL A 561 9.14 -15.95 35.51
C VAL A 561 8.72 -16.68 36.79
N GLN A 562 9.37 -16.38 37.92
CA GLN A 562 8.93 -16.77 39.25
C GLN A 562 8.25 -15.58 39.97
N PRO A 563 7.37 -15.80 40.96
CA PRO A 563 6.89 -14.72 41.82
C PRO A 563 8.03 -13.91 42.45
N GLY A 564 7.96 -12.58 42.33
CA GLY A 564 9.01 -11.65 42.73
C GLY A 564 9.98 -11.25 41.61
N ASP A 565 10.05 -11.97 40.49
CA ASP A 565 10.88 -11.58 39.35
C ASP A 565 10.46 -10.22 38.78
N THR A 566 11.45 -9.39 38.42
CA THR A 566 11.22 -8.25 37.53
C THR A 566 11.34 -8.69 36.08
N LEU A 567 10.26 -8.48 35.34
CA LEU A 567 10.09 -8.76 33.93
C LEU A 567 10.14 -7.43 33.17
N ALA A 568 11.08 -7.30 32.25
CA ALA A 568 11.13 -6.20 31.29
C ALA A 568 10.50 -6.62 29.96
N TYR A 569 9.70 -5.71 29.38
CA TYR A 569 9.21 -5.77 28.02
C TYR A 569 9.87 -4.64 27.22
N THR A 570 10.40 -4.96 26.04
CA THR A 570 10.92 -3.98 25.07
C THR A 570 9.83 -3.71 24.04
N ILE A 571 9.36 -2.48 23.99
CA ILE A 571 8.42 -1.96 23.01
C ILE A 571 9.25 -1.27 21.94
N SER A 572 9.26 -1.81 20.73
CA SER A 572 9.85 -1.17 19.54
C SER A 572 8.74 -0.50 18.74
N TYR A 573 8.99 0.70 18.22
CA TYR A 573 8.01 1.44 17.42
C TYR A 573 8.69 2.19 16.28
N ALA A 574 7.94 2.45 15.22
CA ALA A 574 8.37 3.29 14.11
C ALA A 574 7.22 4.11 13.54
N ASN A 575 7.55 5.24 12.92
CA ASN A 575 6.77 5.83 11.84
C ASN A 575 7.50 5.48 10.54
N THR A 576 7.00 4.50 9.80
CA THR A 576 7.44 4.11 8.44
C THR A 576 6.72 4.92 7.36
N GLY A 577 5.73 5.74 7.74
CA GLY A 577 5.18 6.80 6.91
C GLY A 577 6.21 7.89 6.58
N THR A 578 5.90 8.66 5.54
CA THR A 578 6.77 9.74 5.06
C THR A 578 6.51 11.08 5.75
N THR A 579 5.34 11.25 6.36
CA THR A 579 4.92 12.48 7.05
C THR A 579 5.09 12.35 8.56
N ALA A 580 5.48 13.44 9.23
CA ALA A 580 5.57 13.49 10.68
C ALA A 580 4.19 13.43 11.34
N MET A 581 4.05 12.61 12.38
CA MET A 581 2.81 12.44 13.13
C MET A 581 2.82 13.30 14.38
N GLY A 582 1.79 14.13 14.56
CA GLY A 582 1.57 14.88 15.78
C GLY A 582 0.87 14.05 16.87
N THR A 583 1.03 14.49 18.12
CA THR A 583 0.38 13.95 19.33
C THR A 583 0.53 12.44 19.57
N THR A 584 1.51 11.79 18.92
CA THR A 584 1.74 10.35 19.01
C THR A 584 2.04 9.92 20.45
N ALA A 585 1.46 8.80 20.85
CA ALA A 585 1.71 8.19 22.16
C ALA A 585 1.55 6.67 22.13
N ILE A 586 2.27 6.00 23.04
CA ILE A 586 2.12 4.57 23.32
C ILE A 586 1.32 4.41 24.62
N ASN A 587 0.28 3.59 24.59
CA ASN A 587 -0.47 3.16 25.76
C ASN A 587 -0.11 1.71 26.10
N VAL A 588 0.03 1.41 27.37
CA VAL A 588 0.34 0.08 27.94
C VAL A 588 -0.67 -0.21 29.03
N THR A 589 -1.26 -1.41 29.02
CA THR A 589 -2.03 -1.92 30.16
C THR A 589 -1.12 -2.81 30.99
N VAL A 590 -0.98 -2.54 32.30
CA VAL A 590 -0.20 -3.39 33.21
C VAL A 590 -0.80 -4.82 33.20
N PRO A 591 -0.02 -5.86 32.91
CA PRO A 591 -0.52 -7.23 32.85
C PRO A 591 -1.16 -7.69 34.16
N THR A 592 -2.21 -8.49 34.06
CA THR A 592 -2.77 -9.20 35.22
C THR A 592 -1.70 -10.08 35.87
N ASN A 593 -1.80 -10.25 37.19
CA ASN A 593 -0.79 -10.92 38.02
C ASN A 593 0.59 -10.22 38.04
N THR A 594 0.67 -8.93 37.68
CA THR A 594 1.90 -8.13 37.82
C THR A 594 1.63 -6.77 38.45
N THR A 595 2.69 -6.10 38.90
CA THR A 595 2.66 -4.69 39.33
C THR A 595 3.71 -3.89 38.58
N TYR A 596 3.40 -2.64 38.19
CA TYR A 596 4.37 -1.73 37.58
C TYR A 596 5.58 -1.48 38.50
N VAL A 597 6.78 -1.43 37.91
CA VAL A 597 8.06 -1.16 38.62
C VAL A 597 8.72 0.11 38.09
N SER A 598 8.94 0.19 36.78
CA SER A 598 9.62 1.32 36.13
C SER A 598 9.43 1.29 34.62
N SER A 599 9.77 2.39 33.95
CA SER A 599 9.82 2.44 32.49
C SER A 599 10.93 3.38 32.01
N THR A 600 11.37 3.23 30.76
CA THR A 600 12.45 4.01 30.17
C THR A 600 12.20 4.17 28.66
N PRO A 601 11.80 5.35 28.14
CA PRO A 601 11.45 6.58 28.85
C PRO A 601 10.27 6.41 29.82
N ALA A 602 10.02 7.39 30.69
CA ALA A 602 9.01 7.29 31.73
C ALA A 602 7.57 7.41 31.17
N PHE A 603 6.74 6.40 31.43
CA PHE A 603 5.31 6.42 31.16
C PHE A 603 4.55 7.05 32.35
N SER A 604 3.52 7.85 32.08
CA SER A 604 2.64 8.43 33.09
C SER A 604 1.37 7.58 33.29
N PRO A 605 0.94 7.31 34.54
CA PRO A 605 -0.29 6.54 34.80
C PRO A 605 -1.53 7.34 34.40
N GLN A 606 -2.49 6.68 33.76
CA GLN A 606 -3.76 7.27 33.30
C GLN A 606 -4.97 6.84 34.17
N GLY A 607 -4.75 5.98 35.16
CA GLY A 607 -5.81 5.26 35.87
C GLY A 607 -6.12 3.91 35.24
N GLY A 608 -6.96 3.08 35.88
CA GLY A 608 -7.40 1.78 35.36
C GLY A 608 -6.31 0.73 35.10
N GLY A 609 -5.07 0.95 35.57
CA GLY A 609 -3.91 0.13 35.21
C GLY A 609 -3.23 0.51 33.88
N ILE A 610 -3.70 1.57 33.22
CA ILE A 610 -3.15 2.07 31.95
C ILE A 610 -2.03 3.09 32.21
N TYR A 611 -0.96 3.00 31.43
CA TYR A 611 0.21 3.86 31.43
C TYR A 611 0.47 4.40 30.02
N LYS A 612 0.87 5.67 29.91
CA LYS A 612 1.05 6.36 28.62
C LYS A 612 2.43 6.98 28.49
N LEU A 613 3.15 6.66 27.41
CA LEU A 613 4.33 7.39 26.96
C LEU A 613 3.90 8.35 25.85
N ASN A 614 3.93 9.66 26.13
CA ASN A 614 3.75 10.67 25.08
C ASN A 614 5.06 10.78 24.28
N LEU A 615 5.03 10.47 22.99
CA LEU A 615 6.16 10.65 22.07
C LEU A 615 6.19 12.06 21.47
N GLY A 616 5.05 12.77 21.47
CA GLY A 616 4.94 14.13 20.97
C GLY A 616 4.78 14.14 19.46
N THR A 617 5.82 14.56 18.74
CA THR A 617 5.85 14.49 17.26
C THR A 617 6.84 13.42 16.82
N LEU A 618 6.35 12.33 16.23
CA LEU A 618 7.18 11.27 15.67
C LEU A 618 7.39 11.54 14.17
N ALA A 619 8.60 11.96 13.79
CA ALA A 619 8.95 12.28 12.41
C ALA A 619 8.82 11.07 11.47
N GLY A 620 8.60 11.32 10.18
CA GLY A 620 8.56 10.26 9.16
C GLY A 620 9.87 9.48 9.09
N ASN A 621 9.80 8.20 8.72
CA ASN A 621 10.92 7.25 8.68
C ASN A 621 11.74 7.15 9.99
N THR A 622 11.13 7.40 11.15
CA THR A 622 11.82 7.42 12.46
C THR A 622 11.44 6.20 13.30
N THR A 623 12.45 5.52 13.86
CA THR A 623 12.29 4.40 14.80
C THR A 623 12.62 4.81 16.23
N GLY A 624 12.12 4.04 17.20
CA GLY A 624 12.46 4.20 18.61
C GLY A 624 12.13 2.97 19.44
N THR A 625 12.59 2.97 20.69
CA THR A 625 12.34 1.89 21.65
C THR A 625 11.98 2.46 23.02
N ALA A 626 11.20 1.71 23.79
CA ALA A 626 10.92 1.98 25.19
C ALA A 626 10.89 0.66 25.98
N THR A 627 11.44 0.64 27.18
CA THR A 627 11.33 -0.50 28.10
C THR A 627 10.25 -0.25 29.14
N PHE A 628 9.36 -1.21 29.36
CA PHE A 628 8.38 -1.20 30.44
C PHE A 628 8.67 -2.38 31.39
N ARG A 629 8.74 -2.15 32.70
CA ARG A 629 9.11 -3.17 33.69
C ARG A 629 8.01 -3.39 34.71
N VAL A 630 7.69 -4.65 34.95
CA VAL A 630 6.70 -5.12 35.92
C VAL A 630 7.29 -6.20 36.81
N GLN A 631 6.73 -6.39 38.00
CA GLN A 631 7.09 -7.48 38.91
C GLN A 631 6.00 -8.55 38.91
N ALA A 632 6.37 -9.82 38.74
CA ALA A 632 5.44 -10.94 38.80
C ALA A 632 4.94 -11.15 40.23
N GLN A 633 3.62 -11.16 40.43
CA GLN A 633 2.99 -11.35 41.74
C GLN A 633 2.81 -12.85 42.05
N PRO A 634 2.59 -13.25 43.32
CA PRO A 634 2.33 -14.64 43.70
C PRO A 634 1.20 -15.32 42.90
N SER A 635 0.19 -14.56 42.46
CA SER A 635 -0.90 -15.07 41.63
C SER A 635 -0.49 -15.44 40.20
N ALA A 636 0.71 -15.07 39.74
CA ALA A 636 1.22 -15.44 38.42
C ALA A 636 1.61 -16.92 38.31
N ALA A 637 1.78 -17.63 39.43
CA ALA A 637 2.28 -19.00 39.46
C ALA A 637 1.36 -19.99 38.69
N GLY A 638 1.81 -20.43 37.52
CA GLY A 638 1.05 -21.27 36.59
C GLY A 638 0.00 -20.51 35.77
N GLN A 639 0.15 -19.19 35.59
CA GLN A 639 -0.71 -18.33 34.78
C GLN A 639 0.05 -17.75 33.59
N LYS A 640 -0.70 -17.31 32.57
CA LYS A 640 -0.18 -16.41 31.53
C LYS A 640 -0.12 -14.98 32.04
N ILE A 641 0.91 -14.25 31.63
CA ILE A 641 1.08 -12.81 31.77
C ILE A 641 1.09 -12.27 30.34
N ILE A 642 0.02 -11.61 29.93
CA ILE A 642 -0.09 -11.04 28.57
C ILE A 642 0.13 -9.54 28.66
N PHE A 643 1.22 -9.07 28.07
CA PHE A 643 1.49 -7.65 27.89
C PHE A 643 0.82 -7.16 26.63
N ASN A 644 0.22 -5.98 26.67
CA ASN A 644 -0.45 -5.36 25.54
C ASN A 644 -0.02 -3.90 25.46
N ALA A 645 0.42 -3.47 24.28
CA ALA A 645 0.73 -2.09 23.98
C ALA A 645 0.06 -1.68 22.67
N SER A 646 -0.33 -0.41 22.57
CA SER A 646 -0.78 0.21 21.33
C SER A 646 -0.18 1.59 21.15
N ILE A 647 0.01 2.00 19.90
CA ILE A 647 0.46 3.33 19.50
C ILE A 647 -0.63 4.04 18.69
N GLY A 648 -0.67 5.36 18.74
CA GLY A 648 -1.60 6.17 17.94
C GLY A 648 -1.52 7.66 18.24
N GLY A 649 -2.35 8.45 17.56
CA GLY A 649 -2.46 9.91 17.71
C GLY A 649 -3.54 10.48 16.80
N ALA A 650 -3.49 11.79 16.54
CA ALA A 650 -4.51 12.50 15.75
C ALA A 650 -4.08 12.69 14.29
N PHE A 651 -4.05 11.61 13.50
CA PHE A 651 -3.66 11.59 12.09
C PHE A 651 -4.44 10.51 11.32
N PRO A 652 -4.62 10.65 9.99
CA PRO A 652 -5.24 9.63 9.17
C PRO A 652 -4.19 8.59 8.76
N GLU A 653 -4.45 7.32 9.04
CA GLU A 653 -3.54 6.22 8.75
C GLU A 653 -4.29 5.10 8.02
N ALA A 654 -3.77 4.68 6.87
CA ALA A 654 -4.43 3.71 5.99
C ALA A 654 -4.35 2.26 6.49
N ASN A 655 -3.36 1.95 7.33
CA ASN A 655 -3.14 0.64 7.92
C ASN A 655 -2.95 0.81 9.43
N THR A 656 -3.96 0.45 10.23
CA THR A 656 -3.89 0.52 11.69
C THR A 656 -3.73 -0.87 12.33
N SER A 657 -3.29 -1.88 11.57
CA SER A 657 -3.26 -3.28 12.04
C SER A 657 -2.01 -3.62 12.86
N ASP A 658 -0.90 -2.95 12.58
CA ASP A 658 0.40 -3.00 13.27
C ASP A 658 0.53 -1.93 14.38
N ASN A 659 -0.54 -1.19 14.67
CA ASN A 659 -0.60 -0.22 15.78
C ASN A 659 -0.75 -0.84 17.17
N ALA A 660 -0.91 -2.16 17.28
CA ALA A 660 -0.97 -2.85 18.55
C ALA A 660 -0.20 -4.17 18.48
N ALA A 661 0.52 -4.48 19.56
CA ALA A 661 1.15 -5.79 19.72
C ALA A 661 1.02 -6.27 21.16
N SER A 662 1.15 -7.59 21.32
CA SER A 662 1.15 -8.26 22.61
C SER A 662 2.24 -9.32 22.67
N ASP A 663 2.65 -9.67 23.88
CA ASP A 663 3.57 -10.77 24.14
C ASP A 663 3.14 -11.54 25.39
N THR A 664 3.49 -12.83 25.48
CA THR A 664 2.98 -13.77 26.49
C THR A 664 4.10 -14.47 27.26
N THR A 665 4.31 -14.01 28.48
CA THR A 665 5.19 -14.64 29.46
C THR A 665 4.40 -15.61 30.35
N PHE A 666 5.03 -16.64 30.91
CA PHE A 666 4.37 -17.63 31.78
C PHE A 666 5.00 -17.66 33.18
N GLY A 667 4.16 -17.65 34.22
CA GLY A 667 4.64 -17.82 35.59
C GLY A 667 4.84 -19.29 35.97
N ILE A 668 5.99 -19.63 36.56
CA ILE A 668 6.32 -20.98 37.02
C ILE A 668 5.65 -21.26 38.38
N ARG A 669 5.15 -22.49 38.60
CA ARG A 669 4.77 -22.98 39.93
C ARG A 669 5.99 -23.49 40.68
N THR A 670 6.22 -23.01 41.90
CA THR A 670 7.40 -23.29 42.74
C THR A 670 7.56 -24.75 43.21
N GLN A 671 6.70 -25.68 42.79
CA GLN A 671 6.66 -27.07 43.27
C GLN A 671 7.45 -28.08 42.43
N HIS A 672 8.21 -27.64 41.40
CA HIS A 672 8.99 -28.52 40.53
C HIS A 672 10.51 -28.24 40.50
N PHE A 673 11.07 -27.65 41.57
CA PHE A 673 12.48 -27.86 41.89
C PHE A 673 12.62 -29.05 42.84
N VAL A 674 12.67 -30.26 42.28
CA VAL A 674 13.26 -31.40 42.97
C VAL A 674 14.77 -31.21 42.89
N PRO A 675 15.51 -31.11 44.01
CA PRO A 675 16.97 -31.11 43.96
C PRO A 675 17.43 -32.45 43.39
N PHE A 676 18.39 -32.45 42.47
CA PHE A 676 19.08 -33.69 42.09
C PHE A 676 19.91 -34.18 43.29
N ILE A 677 19.28 -34.98 44.15
CA ILE A 677 19.96 -35.71 45.21
C ILE A 677 20.89 -36.71 44.54
N PHE A 678 22.20 -36.49 44.72
CA PHE A 678 23.22 -37.45 44.31
C PHE A 678 23.01 -38.77 45.07
N TYR A 679 22.53 -39.80 44.38
CA TYR A 679 22.62 -41.18 44.87
C TYR A 679 24.08 -41.64 44.81
N GLY A 680 24.84 -41.30 45.85
CA GLY A 680 26.14 -41.91 46.14
C GLY A 680 25.94 -43.35 46.61
N ASN A 681 26.27 -44.32 45.76
CA ASN A 681 26.24 -45.74 46.13
C ASN A 681 27.40 -46.09 47.06
N ALA A 682 27.10 -46.69 48.22
CA ALA A 682 27.90 -47.75 48.84
C ALA A 682 27.06 -48.51 49.88
N PRO A 683 27.16 -49.86 49.96
CA PRO A 683 26.85 -50.61 51.17
C PRO A 683 28.00 -50.56 52.20
#